data_AF-A0A1E3QK74-F1
#
_entry.id   AF-A0A1E3QK74-F1
#
_cell.length_a   1.000
_cell.length_b   1.000
_cell.length_c   1.000
_cell.angle_alpha   90.00
_cell.angle_beta   90.00
_cell.angle_gamma   90.00
#
_symmetry.space_group_name_H-M   'P 1'
#
loop_
_entity.id
_entity.type
_entity.pdbx_description
1 polymer ?
#
loop_
_entity_poly.entity_id
_entity_poly.type
_entity_poly.pdbx_seq_one_letter_code
_entity_poly.pdbx_strand_id
1 'polypeptide(L)'
;MCGILCHFTTKPCAELPPNKVYTSAEIKQLVEQDLEHDLQLTPEESMKLEEYKVIKEQLKHNKFYLRDKNNKKNDKSYKKAKGGNALVCDSLEIQDLPQMAKVSLEDTPEAATETEELAYPLKHFFNELIPKIATRGPDYCQFTAESHQAGSITITAQHFSSILSLRQPFTAQPYTALTSLEHKFVLQFNGELYNNAALDVNDTEYVMQQLLALPGIQDIDSAVLNLYRSLKGEFAAVIYHKNEGVVYFMRDFIGKRSLLYSVVDGDLTVSSLPPSSECSRHRMAFRECKGGELYKYSLVSQTMTIYKIVGNGDRVMAITEERREVEGDNDMPTEEQQTNVLYERINATTCHQHSHLSYSSPSPPIQALVSKLDNVFTEAVRTRIETIHPLDEYSGNSRVKLGVLFSGGIDCTLVAHKIASLSPPGTVIDLLSVGFENPRASLSPAQSPDRVLALKSWQSLQARFAPADVTINMVEVDVTYEEWLLHKRRVMALMYPCHTEMDLSIAIAFYFASRGSGNKVVGLGEFTREAYHSRCKVLFSGLGADELYGGYTRHQKIFTSLTRDKSDVNPSRVADIAADIAACYGLLAKELLHDLNRLYVRNLGRDDRVISSWGKELRYPFLDEALIRFTVEEVPLDLKYNYQCHCSGCVSQDATECSADFKSIRKWLLRELALSYNMEYVAHEAKRAIQFGAKSAKLEIGQGKTKGSDSC
;
A
#
# COMPACT_ATOMS: atom_id res chain seq x y z
N MET A 1 16.20 -4.36 -0.21
CA MET A 1 15.05 -5.06 -0.86
C MET A 1 15.49 -6.18 -1.83
N CYS A 2 14.74 -7.31 -1.88
CA CYS A 2 14.95 -8.43 -2.82
C CYS A 2 13.61 -8.96 -3.38
N GLY A 3 13.52 -9.35 -4.65
CA GLY A 3 12.46 -10.23 -5.15
C GLY A 3 12.78 -11.68 -4.80
N ILE A 4 11.84 -12.41 -4.21
CA ILE A 4 11.98 -13.81 -3.81
C ILE A 4 11.19 -14.70 -4.76
N LEU A 5 11.80 -15.77 -5.25
CA LEU A 5 11.15 -16.91 -5.90
C LEU A 5 11.88 -18.19 -5.53
N CYS A 6 11.16 -19.12 -4.91
CA CYS A 6 11.66 -20.42 -4.51
C CYS A 6 10.67 -21.48 -4.98
N HIS A 7 11.16 -22.55 -5.59
CA HIS A 7 10.36 -23.73 -5.91
C HIS A 7 11.08 -25.00 -5.42
N PHE A 8 10.32 -25.90 -4.80
CA PHE A 8 10.82 -27.13 -4.23
C PHE A 8 9.93 -28.30 -4.66
N THR A 9 10.56 -29.35 -5.18
CA THR A 9 9.86 -30.57 -5.61
C THR A 9 10.66 -31.82 -5.25
N THR A 10 9.94 -32.88 -4.91
CA THR A 10 10.51 -34.23 -4.74
C THR A 10 10.40 -35.08 -6.01
N LYS A 11 9.79 -34.54 -7.07
CA LYS A 11 9.64 -35.21 -8.35
C LYS A 11 10.98 -35.26 -9.09
N PRO A 12 11.27 -36.35 -9.82
CA PRO A 12 12.51 -36.44 -10.60
C PRO A 12 12.56 -35.32 -11.65
N CYS A 13 13.67 -34.59 -11.69
CA CYS A 13 13.94 -33.59 -12.72
C CYS A 13 14.96 -34.20 -13.72
N ALA A 14 14.56 -34.35 -14.99
CA ALA A 14 15.41 -34.99 -16.00
C ALA A 14 16.67 -34.18 -16.33
N GLU A 15 16.55 -32.84 -16.39
CA GLU A 15 17.67 -31.91 -16.56
C GLU A 15 17.43 -30.64 -15.73
N LEU A 16 18.37 -30.34 -14.83
CA LEU A 16 18.34 -29.08 -14.08
C LEU A 16 18.84 -27.93 -14.97
N PRO A 17 18.12 -26.80 -15.02
CA PRO A 17 18.66 -25.60 -15.65
C PRO A 17 19.95 -25.15 -14.93
N PRO A 18 20.97 -24.66 -15.66
CA PRO A 18 22.22 -24.26 -15.07
C PRO A 18 22.06 -23.04 -14.15
N ASN A 19 22.89 -22.97 -13.11
CA ASN A 19 23.02 -21.76 -12.31
C ASN A 19 23.43 -20.59 -13.21
N LYS A 20 22.78 -19.44 -13.03
CA LYS A 20 23.00 -18.25 -13.85
C LYS A 20 23.00 -17.00 -13.01
N VAL A 21 24.10 -16.24 -13.08
CA VAL A 21 24.13 -14.84 -12.67
C VAL A 21 23.87 -14.01 -13.92
N TYR A 22 22.87 -13.14 -13.87
CA TYR A 22 22.48 -12.34 -15.02
C TYR A 22 23.36 -11.09 -15.10
N THR A 23 23.84 -10.78 -16.30
CA THR A 23 24.52 -9.52 -16.59
C THR A 23 23.52 -8.35 -16.58
N SER A 24 24.00 -7.12 -16.40
CA SER A 24 23.12 -5.94 -16.43
C SER A 24 22.32 -5.81 -17.73
N ALA A 25 22.87 -6.24 -18.87
CA ALA A 25 22.17 -6.24 -20.16
C ALA A 25 21.02 -7.27 -20.18
N GLU A 26 21.25 -8.47 -19.65
CA GLU A 26 20.21 -9.49 -19.56
C GLU A 26 19.12 -9.11 -18.55
N ILE A 27 19.47 -8.50 -17.42
CA ILE A 27 18.49 -7.97 -16.45
C ILE A 27 17.62 -6.91 -17.13
N LYS A 28 18.22 -6.00 -17.88
CA LYS A 28 17.48 -5.00 -18.65
C LYS A 28 16.51 -5.65 -19.64
N GLN A 29 16.96 -6.69 -20.34
CA GLN A 29 16.11 -7.45 -21.26
C GLN A 29 14.94 -8.14 -20.53
N LEU A 30 15.16 -8.72 -19.35
CA LEU A 30 14.08 -9.29 -18.53
C LEU A 30 13.05 -8.24 -18.14
N VAL A 31 13.50 -7.05 -17.72
CA VAL A 31 12.62 -5.93 -17.35
C VAL A 31 11.84 -5.41 -18.56
N GLU A 32 12.48 -5.33 -19.73
CA GLU A 32 11.83 -4.93 -21.00
C GLU A 32 10.78 -5.96 -21.43
N GLN A 33 11.10 -7.27 -21.37
CA GLN A 33 10.18 -8.37 -21.69
C GLN A 33 8.89 -8.33 -20.85
N ASP A 34 9.02 -8.05 -19.55
CA ASP A 34 7.88 -7.95 -18.65
C ASP A 34 6.93 -6.79 -19.04
N LEU A 35 7.50 -5.64 -19.43
CA LEU A 35 6.72 -4.51 -19.90
C LEU A 35 6.08 -4.77 -21.28
N GLU A 36 6.80 -5.40 -22.22
CA GLU A 36 6.26 -5.68 -23.56
C GLU A 36 5.14 -6.73 -23.57
N HIS A 37 5.24 -7.75 -22.71
CA HIS A 37 4.24 -8.81 -22.60
C HIS A 37 2.91 -8.28 -22.03
N ASP A 38 2.97 -7.44 -21.00
CA ASP A 38 1.79 -7.00 -20.27
C ASP A 38 1.17 -5.70 -20.81
N LEU A 39 1.88 -4.93 -21.64
CA LEU A 39 1.42 -3.64 -22.18
C LEU A 39 0.92 -3.77 -23.63
N GLN A 40 -0.16 -4.55 -23.80
CA GLN A 40 -0.87 -4.68 -25.07
C GLN A 40 -2.38 -4.52 -24.85
N LEU A 41 -3.01 -3.67 -25.66
CA LEU A 41 -4.46 -3.52 -25.67
C LEU A 41 -5.10 -4.70 -26.40
N THR A 42 -6.17 -5.27 -25.86
CA THR A 42 -7.01 -6.20 -26.64
C THR A 42 -7.75 -5.46 -27.75
N PRO A 43 -8.30 -6.18 -28.75
CA PRO A 43 -9.21 -5.59 -29.73
C PRO A 43 -10.36 -4.82 -29.08
N GLU A 44 -10.96 -5.35 -28.01
CA GLU A 44 -12.03 -4.68 -27.26
C GLU A 44 -11.55 -3.39 -26.58
N GLU A 45 -10.40 -3.40 -25.92
CA GLU A 45 -9.84 -2.20 -25.29
C GLU A 45 -9.44 -1.15 -26.33
N SER A 46 -8.94 -1.59 -27.48
CA SER A 46 -8.63 -0.71 -28.61
C SER A 46 -9.88 -0.01 -29.14
N MET A 47 -11.01 -0.73 -29.23
CA MET A 47 -12.31 -0.14 -29.57
C MET A 47 -12.77 0.88 -28.51
N LYS A 48 -12.68 0.54 -27.22
CA LYS A 48 -13.01 1.46 -26.11
C LYS A 48 -12.16 2.74 -26.15
N LEU A 49 -10.88 2.61 -26.47
CA LEU A 49 -9.97 3.75 -26.62
C LEU A 49 -10.36 4.64 -27.80
N GLU A 50 -10.79 4.07 -28.92
CA GLU A 50 -11.21 4.82 -30.09
C GLU A 50 -12.53 5.56 -29.85
N GLU A 51 -13.52 4.89 -29.24
CA GLU A 51 -14.76 5.53 -28.78
C GLU A 51 -14.47 6.71 -27.84
N TYR A 52 -13.51 6.53 -26.93
CA TYR A 52 -13.05 7.59 -26.04
C TYR A 52 -12.46 8.78 -26.80
N LYS A 53 -11.59 8.55 -27.79
CA LYS A 53 -10.98 9.61 -28.61
C LYS A 53 -12.06 10.45 -29.30
N VAL A 54 -13.07 9.81 -29.89
CA VAL A 54 -14.21 10.47 -30.53
C VAL A 54 -14.98 11.35 -29.53
N ILE A 55 -15.34 10.82 -28.36
CA ILE A 55 -16.07 11.58 -27.33
C ILE A 55 -15.24 12.79 -26.84
N LYS A 56 -13.94 12.60 -26.63
CA LYS A 56 -13.02 13.67 -26.18
C LYS A 56 -12.98 14.81 -27.19
N GLU A 57 -12.94 14.50 -28.49
CA GLU A 57 -12.99 15.50 -29.56
C GLU A 57 -14.33 16.23 -29.61
N GLN A 58 -15.45 15.51 -29.51
CA GLN A 58 -16.79 16.10 -29.44
C GLN A 58 -16.94 17.05 -28.24
N LEU A 59 -16.44 16.66 -27.06
CA LEU A 59 -16.46 17.51 -25.86
C LEU A 59 -15.56 18.75 -25.99
N LYS A 60 -14.40 18.63 -26.66
CA LYS A 60 -13.55 19.79 -26.99
C LYS A 60 -14.28 20.74 -27.94
N HIS A 61 -14.95 20.21 -28.97
CA HIS A 61 -15.70 21.01 -29.94
C HIS A 61 -16.90 21.72 -29.26
N ASN A 62 -17.63 21.03 -28.39
CA ASN A 62 -18.75 21.61 -27.65
C ASN A 62 -18.30 22.67 -26.63
N LYS A 63 -17.18 22.48 -25.93
CA LYS A 63 -16.59 23.52 -25.06
C LYS A 63 -16.13 24.74 -25.87
N PHE A 64 -15.57 24.53 -27.06
CA PHE A 64 -15.20 25.61 -27.98
C PHE A 64 -16.45 26.39 -28.44
N TYR A 65 -17.50 25.68 -28.84
CA TYR A 65 -18.77 26.28 -29.29
C TYR A 65 -19.47 27.09 -28.17
N LEU A 66 -19.43 26.61 -26.92
CA LEU A 66 -19.96 27.32 -25.75
C LEU A 66 -19.11 28.54 -25.38
N ARG A 67 -17.78 28.46 -25.49
CA ARG A 67 -16.87 29.61 -25.27
C ARG A 67 -17.07 30.67 -26.35
N ASP A 68 -17.29 30.27 -27.60
CA ASP A 68 -17.53 31.16 -28.73
C ASP A 68 -18.91 31.85 -28.66
N LYS A 69 -19.95 31.14 -28.18
CA LYS A 69 -21.25 31.74 -27.84
C LYS A 69 -21.16 32.76 -26.68
N ASN A 70 -20.36 32.49 -25.66
CA ASN A 70 -20.17 33.43 -24.54
C ASN A 70 -19.33 34.64 -24.95
N ASN A 71 -18.37 34.49 -25.86
CA ASN A 71 -17.66 35.63 -26.46
C ASN A 71 -18.58 36.47 -27.37
N LYS A 72 -19.49 35.85 -28.14
CA LYS A 72 -20.50 36.57 -28.93
C LYS A 72 -21.57 37.28 -28.09
N LYS A 73 -21.87 36.79 -26.88
CA LYS A 73 -22.73 37.48 -25.90
C LYS A 73 -22.11 38.74 -25.28
N ASN A 74 -20.79 38.91 -25.38
CA ASN A 74 -20.08 40.12 -24.94
C ASN A 74 -19.98 41.19 -26.04
N ASP A 75 -20.52 40.93 -27.23
CA ASP A 75 -20.62 41.93 -28.29
C ASP A 75 -21.82 42.87 -28.04
N LYS A 76 -21.58 44.18 -28.06
CA LYS A 76 -22.51 45.22 -27.58
C LYS A 76 -23.78 45.37 -28.43
N SER A 77 -23.90 44.66 -29.54
CA SER A 77 -25.06 44.67 -30.44
C SER A 77 -26.22 43.79 -29.97
N TYR A 78 -26.00 42.83 -29.07
CA TYR A 78 -27.02 41.85 -28.67
C TYR A 78 -27.86 42.22 -27.42
N LYS A 79 -27.60 43.37 -26.78
CA LYS A 79 -28.25 43.77 -25.51
C LYS A 79 -29.58 44.53 -25.64
N LYS A 80 -30.18 44.67 -26.83
CA LYS A 80 -31.41 45.45 -27.02
C LYS A 80 -32.68 44.66 -27.32
N ALA A 81 -32.66 43.33 -27.23
CA ALA A 81 -33.88 42.54 -27.41
C ALA A 81 -33.99 41.43 -26.36
N LYS A 82 -35.10 41.48 -25.61
CA LYS A 82 -35.63 40.52 -24.62
C LYS A 82 -35.09 40.65 -23.19
N GLY A 83 -35.86 41.36 -22.37
CA GLY A 83 -35.97 41.07 -20.94
C GLY A 83 -36.87 39.85 -20.71
N GLY A 84 -36.63 39.15 -19.60
CA GLY A 84 -37.52 38.11 -19.07
C GLY A 84 -36.89 36.72 -18.93
N ASN A 85 -36.69 36.33 -17.66
CA ASN A 85 -36.52 35.00 -17.08
C ASN A 85 -35.29 34.14 -17.43
N ALA A 86 -34.51 33.88 -16.38
CA ALA A 86 -33.50 32.85 -16.29
C ALA A 86 -34.15 31.46 -16.38
N LEU A 87 -33.66 30.63 -17.31
CA LEU A 87 -33.99 29.21 -17.39
C LEU A 87 -32.79 28.38 -16.96
N VAL A 88 -33.06 27.53 -15.97
CA VAL A 88 -32.33 26.34 -15.56
C VAL A 88 -32.09 25.46 -16.79
N CYS A 89 -30.89 24.92 -16.95
CA CYS A 89 -30.61 23.90 -17.96
C CYS A 89 -30.31 22.58 -17.23
N ASP A 90 -31.37 21.82 -16.97
CA ASP A 90 -31.33 20.39 -16.70
C ASP A 90 -30.99 19.63 -17.98
N SER A 91 -30.34 18.47 -17.80
CA SER A 91 -30.30 17.28 -18.67
C SER A 91 -30.32 17.48 -20.19
N LEU A 92 -29.17 17.28 -20.83
CA LEU A 92 -29.13 16.91 -22.25
C LEU A 92 -29.14 15.38 -22.36
N GLU A 93 -30.30 14.85 -22.75
CA GLU A 93 -30.42 13.50 -23.32
C GLU A 93 -29.65 13.44 -24.64
N ILE A 94 -28.72 12.49 -24.73
CA ILE A 94 -28.07 12.11 -25.99
C ILE A 94 -29.04 11.14 -26.68
N GLN A 95 -29.91 11.67 -27.54
CA GLN A 95 -30.66 10.85 -28.49
C GLN A 95 -29.87 10.78 -29.81
N ASP A 96 -29.88 9.59 -30.42
CA ASP A 96 -29.23 9.17 -31.67
C ASP A 96 -27.78 8.64 -31.58
N LEU A 97 -27.63 7.48 -30.94
CA LEU A 97 -26.63 6.47 -31.35
C LEU A 97 -27.23 5.62 -32.49
N PRO A 98 -26.48 5.31 -33.56
CA PRO A 98 -26.96 4.40 -34.60
C PRO A 98 -27.23 3.01 -34.01
N GLN A 99 -28.41 2.45 -34.28
CA GLN A 99 -28.79 1.10 -33.89
C GLN A 99 -27.77 0.10 -34.45
N MET A 100 -27.01 -0.54 -33.55
CA MET A 100 -26.15 -1.65 -33.94
C MET A 100 -27.01 -2.81 -34.44
N ALA A 101 -26.71 -3.25 -35.66
CA ALA A 101 -27.24 -4.49 -36.20
C ALA A 101 -26.88 -5.64 -35.26
N LYS A 102 -27.88 -6.40 -34.80
CA LYS A 102 -27.69 -7.70 -34.17
C LYS A 102 -27.08 -8.63 -35.21
N VAL A 103 -25.76 -8.83 -35.17
CA VAL A 103 -25.13 -10.00 -35.76
C VAL A 103 -25.34 -11.14 -34.76
N SER A 104 -26.20 -12.08 -35.12
CA SER A 104 -26.35 -13.36 -34.45
C SER A 104 -25.07 -14.16 -34.65
N LEU A 105 -24.24 -14.21 -33.61
CA LEU A 105 -23.15 -15.16 -33.47
C LEU A 105 -23.75 -16.45 -32.88
N GLU A 106 -24.31 -17.29 -33.75
CA GLU A 106 -24.29 -18.73 -33.52
C GLU A 106 -22.94 -19.21 -34.03
N ASP A 107 -22.00 -19.40 -33.11
CA ASP A 107 -20.90 -20.35 -33.21
C ASP A 107 -20.32 -20.47 -31.80
N THR A 108 -20.87 -21.42 -31.06
CA THR A 108 -20.24 -21.96 -29.85
C THR A 108 -18.86 -22.47 -30.21
N PRO A 109 -17.77 -22.02 -29.56
CA PRO A 109 -16.51 -22.71 -29.71
C PRO A 109 -16.73 -24.13 -29.19
N GLU A 110 -16.49 -25.11 -30.07
CA GLU A 110 -16.48 -26.52 -29.74
C GLU A 110 -15.70 -26.72 -28.45
N ALA A 111 -16.32 -27.43 -27.50
CA ALA A 111 -15.70 -27.82 -26.25
C ALA A 111 -14.35 -28.46 -26.56
N ALA A 112 -13.27 -27.77 -26.19
CA ALA A 112 -11.95 -28.37 -26.14
C ALA A 112 -12.08 -29.60 -25.25
N THR A 113 -11.86 -30.77 -25.84
CA THR A 113 -11.88 -32.07 -25.19
C THR A 113 -11.16 -31.99 -23.84
N GLU A 114 -11.87 -32.37 -22.77
CA GLU A 114 -11.51 -32.31 -21.33
C GLU A 114 -10.28 -33.18 -20.95
N THR A 115 -9.32 -33.39 -21.85
CA THR A 115 -8.24 -34.37 -21.66
C THR A 115 -6.82 -33.81 -21.77
N GLU A 116 -6.63 -32.51 -21.98
CA GLU A 116 -5.28 -31.86 -22.03
C GLU A 116 -5.04 -30.77 -20.95
N GLU A 117 -5.88 -30.67 -19.90
CA GLU A 117 -5.63 -29.79 -18.73
C GLU A 117 -4.62 -30.35 -17.71
N LEU A 118 -3.87 -31.40 -18.07
CA LEU A 118 -2.95 -32.10 -17.18
C LEU A 118 -1.52 -31.54 -17.32
N ALA A 119 -1.12 -30.76 -16.31
CA ALA A 119 0.21 -30.22 -16.01
C ALA A 119 0.63 -28.95 -16.78
N TYR A 120 0.52 -27.79 -16.11
CA TYR A 120 1.30 -26.60 -16.46
C TYR A 120 2.78 -26.89 -16.13
N PRO A 121 3.69 -27.01 -17.12
CA PRO A 121 5.05 -27.45 -16.84
C PRO A 121 5.79 -26.41 -15.98
N LEU A 122 6.60 -26.87 -15.03
CA LEU A 122 7.48 -26.03 -14.20
C LEU A 122 8.28 -24.97 -14.98
N LYS A 123 8.63 -25.30 -16.22
CA LYS A 123 9.32 -24.40 -17.17
C LYS A 123 8.49 -23.16 -17.50
N HIS A 124 7.17 -23.29 -17.69
CA HIS A 124 6.29 -22.15 -17.97
C HIS A 124 6.14 -21.23 -16.76
N PHE A 125 6.11 -21.81 -15.56
CA PHE A 125 5.96 -21.08 -14.30
C PHE A 125 7.13 -20.11 -14.04
N PHE A 126 8.39 -20.58 -14.16
CA PHE A 126 9.56 -19.70 -13.99
C PHE A 126 9.71 -18.68 -15.11
N ASN A 127 9.38 -19.04 -16.36
CA ASN A 127 9.46 -18.13 -17.51
C ASN A 127 8.55 -16.91 -17.35
N GLU A 128 7.41 -17.06 -16.69
CA GLU A 128 6.48 -15.97 -16.42
C GLU A 128 6.92 -15.07 -15.25
N LEU A 129 7.40 -15.68 -14.16
CA LEU A 129 7.71 -14.94 -12.93
C LEU A 129 9.10 -14.29 -12.90
N ILE A 130 10.11 -14.88 -13.55
CA ILE A 130 11.48 -14.33 -13.54
C ILE A 130 11.51 -12.88 -14.04
N PRO A 131 10.92 -12.53 -15.22
CA PRO A 131 10.87 -11.15 -15.70
C PRO A 131 10.21 -10.19 -14.70
N LYS A 132 9.05 -10.59 -14.16
CA LYS A 132 8.29 -9.79 -13.18
C LYS A 132 9.07 -9.55 -11.89
N ILE A 133 9.73 -10.58 -11.37
CA ILE A 133 10.50 -10.49 -10.13
C ILE A 133 11.79 -9.70 -10.34
N ALA A 134 12.41 -9.79 -11.52
CA ALA A 134 13.58 -9.00 -11.90
C ALA A 134 13.33 -7.47 -11.83
N THR A 135 12.08 -7.03 -12.10
CA THR A 135 11.72 -5.61 -11.97
C THR A 135 11.80 -5.07 -10.54
N ARG A 136 11.72 -5.94 -9.53
CA ARG A 136 11.77 -5.56 -8.11
C ARG A 136 13.18 -5.18 -7.64
N GLY A 137 14.19 -5.77 -8.24
CA GLY A 137 15.59 -5.59 -7.88
C GLY A 137 16.51 -5.66 -9.10
N PRO A 138 16.53 -4.60 -9.93
CA PRO A 138 17.27 -4.60 -11.18
C PRO A 138 18.79 -4.42 -11.01
N ASP A 139 19.31 -4.29 -9.78
CA ASP A 139 20.76 -4.11 -9.56
C ASP A 139 21.53 -5.45 -9.66
N TYR A 140 20.89 -6.58 -9.30
CA TYR A 140 21.49 -7.92 -9.42
C TYR A 140 20.41 -9.00 -9.51
N CYS A 141 20.59 -9.99 -10.39
CA CYS A 141 19.70 -11.15 -10.47
C CYS A 141 20.51 -12.44 -10.54
N GLN A 142 20.07 -13.46 -9.80
CA GLN A 142 20.69 -14.78 -9.79
C GLN A 142 19.64 -15.88 -9.75
N PHE A 143 19.83 -16.87 -10.62
CA PHE A 143 19.11 -18.13 -10.62
C PHE A 143 20.04 -19.26 -10.17
N THR A 144 19.56 -20.14 -9.29
CA THR A 144 20.25 -21.37 -8.91
C THR A 144 19.30 -22.54 -8.89
N ALA A 145 19.73 -23.71 -9.37
CA ALA A 145 19.02 -24.97 -9.26
C ALA A 145 19.96 -26.07 -8.78
N GLU A 146 19.53 -26.85 -7.80
CA GLU A 146 20.30 -27.99 -7.31
C GLU A 146 19.39 -29.15 -6.88
N SER A 147 19.85 -30.38 -7.05
CA SER A 147 19.25 -31.57 -6.45
C SER A 147 20.18 -32.13 -5.37
N HIS A 148 19.62 -32.55 -4.26
CA HIS A 148 20.37 -33.18 -3.16
C HIS A 148 19.47 -34.15 -2.39
N GLN A 149 20.08 -34.97 -1.53
CA GLN A 149 19.36 -35.91 -0.67
C GLN A 149 19.01 -35.25 0.67
N ALA A 150 17.76 -35.42 1.10
CA ALA A 150 17.31 -35.19 2.47
C ALA A 150 16.75 -36.52 2.99
N GLY A 151 17.54 -37.23 3.79
CA GLY A 151 17.25 -38.63 4.14
C GLY A 151 17.24 -39.54 2.90
N SER A 152 16.12 -40.20 2.63
CA SER A 152 15.94 -41.10 1.47
C SER A 152 15.28 -40.43 0.26
N ILE A 153 14.97 -39.13 0.34
CA ILE A 153 14.22 -38.41 -0.69
C ILE A 153 15.17 -37.46 -1.41
N THR A 154 15.08 -37.47 -2.74
CA THR A 154 15.77 -36.48 -3.59
C THR A 154 14.91 -35.24 -3.67
N ILE A 155 15.47 -34.10 -3.29
CA ILE A 155 14.81 -32.80 -3.40
C ILE A 155 15.49 -32.00 -4.49
N THR A 156 14.70 -31.40 -5.37
CA THR A 156 15.12 -30.39 -6.32
C THR A 156 14.67 -29.02 -5.82
N ALA A 157 15.62 -28.12 -5.62
CA ALA A 157 15.38 -26.74 -5.19
C ALA A 157 15.80 -25.77 -6.30
N GLN A 158 14.92 -24.83 -6.62
CA GLN A 158 15.16 -23.75 -7.59
C GLN A 158 14.92 -22.41 -6.90
N HIS A 159 15.88 -21.50 -7.03
CA HIS A 159 15.84 -20.18 -6.43
C HIS A 159 16.11 -19.12 -7.48
N PHE A 160 15.33 -18.04 -7.46
CA PHE A 160 15.64 -16.81 -8.17
C PHE A 160 15.53 -15.63 -7.21
N SER A 161 16.60 -14.84 -7.15
CA SER A 161 16.69 -13.61 -6.35
C SER A 161 16.96 -12.42 -7.27
N SER A 162 16.31 -11.30 -6.98
CA SER A 162 16.49 -10.02 -7.67
C SER A 162 16.71 -8.91 -6.64
N ILE A 163 17.87 -8.25 -6.62
CA ILE A 163 18.27 -7.35 -5.52
C ILE A 163 18.18 -5.89 -5.97
N LEU A 164 17.50 -5.08 -5.15
CA LEU A 164 17.63 -3.63 -5.14
C LEU A 164 18.60 -3.28 -4.02
N SER A 165 19.82 -2.89 -4.38
CA SER A 165 20.91 -2.68 -3.43
C SER A 165 20.74 -1.32 -2.73
N LEU A 166 20.33 -1.39 -1.46
CA LEU A 166 20.12 -0.23 -0.56
C LEU A 166 21.04 -0.26 0.67
N ARG A 167 21.73 -1.39 0.88
CA ARG A 167 22.63 -1.66 2.01
C ARG A 167 24.02 -2.02 1.53
N GLN A 168 25.01 -1.63 2.31
CA GLN A 168 26.40 -2.00 2.13
C GLN A 168 26.87 -2.83 3.33
N PRO A 169 27.82 -3.78 3.14
CA PRO A 169 28.35 -4.22 1.85
C PRO A 169 27.27 -4.91 1.00
N PHE A 170 27.48 -4.94 -0.32
CA PHE A 170 26.63 -5.71 -1.22
C PHE A 170 26.68 -7.21 -0.85
N THR A 171 25.51 -7.83 -0.72
CA THR A 171 25.37 -9.25 -0.39
C THR A 171 24.51 -9.94 -1.43
N ALA A 172 25.13 -10.84 -2.21
CA ALA A 172 24.42 -11.63 -3.21
C ALA A 172 23.43 -12.62 -2.57
N GLN A 173 22.34 -12.90 -3.27
CA GLN A 173 21.30 -13.85 -2.86
C GLN A 173 20.95 -14.79 -4.03
N PRO A 174 20.53 -16.04 -3.78
CA PRO A 174 20.31 -16.66 -2.46
C PRO A 174 21.61 -16.86 -1.67
N TYR A 175 21.60 -16.44 -0.41
CA TYR A 175 22.78 -16.51 0.46
C TYR A 175 22.91 -17.92 1.03
N THR A 176 24.02 -18.59 0.72
CA THR A 176 24.29 -19.94 1.23
C THR A 176 25.41 -19.89 2.25
N ALA A 177 25.16 -20.40 3.45
CA ALA A 177 26.21 -20.58 4.45
C ALA A 177 26.48 -22.07 4.69
N LEU A 178 27.77 -22.42 4.75
CA LEU A 178 28.24 -23.71 5.21
C LEU A 178 28.62 -23.56 6.69
N THR A 179 27.95 -24.32 7.56
CA THR A 179 28.34 -24.38 8.97
C THR A 179 29.47 -25.38 9.16
N SER A 180 30.27 -25.20 10.22
CA SER A 180 31.22 -26.21 10.68
C SER A 180 30.54 -27.51 11.17
N LEU A 181 29.21 -27.49 11.30
CA LEU A 181 28.34 -28.54 11.82
C LEU A 181 27.43 -29.10 10.71
N GLU A 182 27.92 -29.47 9.53
CA GLU A 182 27.18 -30.16 8.45
C GLU A 182 25.84 -29.56 7.92
N HIS A 183 25.25 -28.55 8.58
CA HIS A 183 24.00 -27.90 8.18
C HIS A 183 24.26 -26.92 7.03
N LYS A 184 23.48 -27.05 5.95
CA LYS A 184 23.54 -26.16 4.78
C LYS A 184 22.24 -25.35 4.70
N PHE A 185 22.31 -24.10 5.14
CA PHE A 185 21.19 -23.16 5.04
C PHE A 185 21.26 -22.32 3.77
N VAL A 186 20.11 -22.06 3.18
CA VAL A 186 19.94 -21.07 2.10
C VAL A 186 18.93 -20.03 2.53
N LEU A 187 19.30 -18.76 2.40
CA LEU A 187 18.47 -17.62 2.79
C LEU A 187 18.17 -16.73 1.58
N GLN A 188 16.90 -16.38 1.42
CA GLN A 188 16.47 -15.24 0.62
C GLN A 188 15.74 -14.25 1.54
N PHE A 189 16.18 -13.00 1.53
CA PHE A 189 15.70 -11.96 2.42
C PHE A 189 15.32 -10.71 1.63
N ASN A 190 14.05 -10.35 1.68
CA ASN A 190 13.50 -9.13 1.12
C ASN A 190 13.10 -8.17 2.24
N GLY A 191 13.90 -7.16 2.51
CA GLY A 191 13.50 -6.14 3.47
C GLY A 191 14.64 -5.27 3.93
N GLU A 192 14.38 -4.63 5.07
CA GLU A 192 15.31 -3.79 5.81
C GLU A 192 15.13 -4.09 7.30
N LEU A 193 16.24 -4.26 8.03
CA LEU A 193 16.23 -4.37 9.48
C LEU A 193 16.67 -3.06 10.12
N TYR A 194 16.01 -2.76 11.23
CA TYR A 194 16.20 -1.60 12.09
C TYR A 194 16.83 -2.00 13.43
N ASN A 195 17.26 -3.25 13.56
CA ASN A 195 18.08 -3.68 14.69
C ASN A 195 19.39 -2.87 14.71
N ASN A 196 19.76 -2.28 15.85
CA ASN A 196 21.01 -1.54 15.98
C ASN A 196 22.23 -2.36 15.51
N ALA A 197 22.27 -3.65 15.84
CA ALA A 197 23.34 -4.56 15.43
C ALA A 197 23.35 -4.91 13.92
N ALA A 198 22.26 -4.65 13.20
CA ALA A 198 22.17 -4.82 11.75
C ALA A 198 22.50 -3.53 10.98
N LEU A 199 22.69 -2.38 11.65
CA LEU A 199 22.96 -1.12 10.97
C LEU A 199 24.36 -1.06 10.33
N ASP A 200 25.33 -1.79 10.90
CA ASP A 200 26.73 -1.80 10.44
C ASP A 200 27.05 -2.92 9.42
N VAL A 201 26.06 -3.76 9.07
CA VAL A 201 26.22 -4.90 8.16
C VAL A 201 25.04 -4.99 7.19
N ASN A 202 25.11 -5.87 6.19
CA ASN A 202 23.96 -6.15 5.35
C ASN A 202 22.91 -6.96 6.14
N ASP A 203 21.62 -6.62 6.02
CA ASP A 203 20.54 -7.33 6.73
C ASP A 203 20.54 -8.84 6.47
N THR A 204 20.82 -9.25 5.23
CA THR A 204 20.87 -10.67 4.84
C THR A 204 21.98 -11.40 5.58
N GLU A 205 23.13 -10.76 5.69
CA GLU A 205 24.28 -11.30 6.40
C GLU A 205 24.01 -11.36 7.90
N TYR A 206 23.43 -10.30 8.48
CA TYR A 206 23.02 -10.28 9.88
C TYR A 206 22.07 -11.44 10.22
N VAL A 207 21.02 -11.64 9.41
CA VAL A 207 20.06 -12.75 9.62
C VAL A 207 20.77 -14.10 9.59
N MET A 208 21.67 -14.30 8.62
CA MET A 208 22.44 -15.54 8.54
C MET A 208 23.37 -15.70 9.75
N GLN A 209 24.13 -14.68 10.14
CA GLN A 209 25.00 -14.73 11.31
C GLN A 209 24.22 -15.06 12.59
N GLN A 210 23.04 -14.46 12.79
CA GLN A 210 22.18 -14.78 13.93
C GLN A 210 21.69 -16.23 13.89
N LEU A 211 21.29 -16.73 12.71
CA LEU A 211 20.89 -18.13 12.54
C LEU A 211 22.03 -19.10 12.90
N LEU A 212 23.27 -18.75 12.55
CA LEU A 212 24.45 -19.58 12.80
C LEU A 212 25.02 -19.48 14.23
N ALA A 213 24.77 -18.37 14.92
CA ALA A 213 25.33 -18.10 16.24
C ALA A 213 24.55 -18.76 17.40
N LEU A 214 23.38 -19.35 17.13
CA LEU A 214 22.54 -19.95 18.16
C LEU A 214 23.21 -21.23 18.74
N PRO A 215 23.55 -21.24 20.04
CA PRO A 215 24.34 -22.33 20.63
C PRO A 215 23.53 -23.63 20.67
N GLY A 216 24.10 -24.71 20.12
CA GLY A 216 23.51 -26.04 20.17
C GLY A 216 22.27 -26.17 19.30
N ILE A 217 22.45 -26.17 17.97
CA ILE A 217 21.41 -26.48 16.98
C ILE A 217 21.01 -27.98 17.13
N GLN A 218 20.38 -28.33 18.24
CA GLN A 218 19.65 -29.59 18.41
C GLN A 218 18.17 -29.37 18.04
N ASP A 219 17.67 -28.15 18.18
CA ASP A 219 16.32 -27.75 17.80
C ASP A 219 16.35 -26.52 16.86
N ILE A 220 16.29 -26.80 15.55
CA ILE A 220 16.27 -25.79 14.49
C ILE A 220 14.98 -24.96 14.52
N ASP A 221 13.84 -25.55 14.89
CA ASP A 221 12.56 -24.84 14.94
C ASP A 221 12.62 -23.71 15.98
N SER A 222 13.07 -24.04 17.19
CA SER A 222 13.26 -23.05 18.25
C SER A 222 14.28 -21.98 17.85
N ALA A 223 15.33 -22.36 17.13
CA ALA A 223 16.33 -21.42 16.64
C ALA A 223 15.74 -20.40 15.64
N VAL A 224 15.01 -20.88 14.63
CA VAL A 224 14.35 -20.02 13.63
C VAL A 224 13.26 -19.15 14.28
N LEU A 225 12.50 -19.70 15.23
CA LEU A 225 11.51 -18.93 15.99
C LEU A 225 12.16 -17.82 16.81
N ASN A 226 13.25 -18.09 17.51
CA ASN A 226 13.98 -17.08 18.29
C ASN A 226 14.60 -16.01 17.38
N LEU A 227 15.15 -16.41 16.23
CA LEU A 227 15.62 -15.50 15.20
C LEU A 227 14.48 -14.56 14.77
N TYR A 228 13.34 -15.10 14.34
CA TYR A 228 12.20 -14.32 13.86
C TYR A 228 11.74 -13.28 14.90
N ARG A 229 11.70 -13.65 16.19
CA ARG A 229 11.35 -12.75 17.30
C ARG A 229 12.35 -11.60 17.52
N SER A 230 13.61 -11.81 17.14
CA SER A 230 14.66 -10.81 17.33
C SER A 230 14.71 -9.76 16.21
N LEU A 231 14.12 -10.05 15.05
CA LEU A 231 14.17 -9.18 13.88
C LEU A 231 13.19 -8.01 14.04
N LYS A 232 13.71 -6.79 13.97
CA LYS A 232 12.93 -5.56 13.94
C LYS A 232 13.07 -4.93 12.57
N GLY A 233 11.99 -4.81 11.80
CA GLY A 233 12.11 -4.32 10.45
C GLY A 233 10.88 -4.48 9.57
N GLU A 234 11.10 -4.35 8.26
CA GLU A 234 10.10 -4.49 7.22
C GLU A 234 10.60 -5.54 6.24
N PHE A 235 10.22 -6.80 6.46
CA PHE A 235 10.85 -7.92 5.76
C PHE A 235 9.90 -9.05 5.39
N ALA A 236 10.34 -9.83 4.41
CA ALA A 236 9.90 -11.16 4.07
C ALA A 236 11.14 -12.04 3.87
N ALA A 237 11.10 -13.28 4.35
CA ALA A 237 12.26 -14.17 4.31
C ALA A 237 11.87 -15.61 4.02
N VAL A 238 12.76 -16.33 3.34
CA VAL A 238 12.70 -17.77 3.14
C VAL A 238 14.03 -18.37 3.58
N ILE A 239 13.99 -19.31 4.53
CA ILE A 239 15.13 -20.07 5.04
C ILE A 239 14.92 -21.53 4.68
N TYR A 240 15.83 -22.10 3.89
CA TYR A 240 15.79 -23.49 3.52
C TYR A 240 16.90 -24.27 4.24
N HIS A 241 16.49 -25.26 5.05
CA HIS A 241 17.38 -26.22 5.70
C HIS A 241 17.49 -27.48 4.82
N LYS A 242 18.59 -27.59 4.07
CA LYS A 242 18.77 -28.62 3.04
C LYS A 242 18.76 -30.04 3.60
N ASN A 243 19.53 -30.27 4.67
CA ASN A 243 19.75 -31.62 5.21
C ASN A 243 18.45 -32.28 5.68
N GLU A 244 17.52 -31.51 6.26
CA GLU A 244 16.21 -32.03 6.70
C GLU A 244 15.10 -31.86 5.65
N GLY A 245 15.36 -31.13 4.56
CA GLY A 245 14.33 -30.85 3.56
C GLY A 245 13.19 -29.97 4.10
N VAL A 246 13.51 -28.99 4.95
CA VAL A 246 12.52 -28.11 5.60
C VAL A 246 12.68 -26.68 5.12
N VAL A 247 11.56 -26.06 4.73
CA VAL A 247 11.49 -24.66 4.29
C VAL A 247 10.72 -23.86 5.32
N TYR A 248 11.37 -22.84 5.87
CA TYR A 248 10.75 -21.83 6.72
C TYR A 248 10.51 -20.56 5.91
N PHE A 249 9.36 -19.95 6.04
CA PHE A 249 9.08 -18.66 5.39
C PHE A 249 8.15 -17.79 6.24
N MET A 250 8.34 -16.48 6.16
CA MET A 250 7.73 -15.53 7.09
C MET A 250 7.76 -14.10 6.55
N ARG A 251 6.91 -13.25 7.12
CA ARG A 251 6.93 -11.79 6.95
C ARG A 251 7.12 -11.13 8.30
N ASP A 252 7.49 -9.85 8.33
CA ASP A 252 7.47 -9.07 9.57
C ASP A 252 6.08 -9.09 10.24
N PHE A 253 6.02 -8.66 11.51
CA PHE A 253 4.82 -8.76 12.34
C PHE A 253 3.59 -8.10 11.70
N ILE A 254 3.78 -6.99 10.99
CA ILE A 254 2.71 -6.24 10.31
C ILE A 254 2.47 -6.76 8.89
N GLY A 255 3.43 -7.49 8.29
CA GLY A 255 3.37 -7.95 6.91
C GLY A 255 3.51 -6.82 5.90
N LYS A 256 4.61 -6.06 5.95
CA LYS A 256 4.84 -4.90 5.06
C LYS A 256 5.37 -5.30 3.69
N ARG A 257 6.20 -6.34 3.61
CA ARG A 257 6.73 -6.89 2.34
C ARG A 257 5.85 -8.00 1.81
N SER A 258 5.64 -8.07 0.50
CA SER A 258 4.83 -9.13 -0.09
C SER A 258 5.54 -10.48 -0.08
N LEU A 259 4.81 -11.51 0.32
CA LEU A 259 5.20 -12.91 0.22
C LEU A 259 3.95 -13.77 0.10
N LEU A 260 3.93 -14.65 -0.89
CA LEU A 260 2.86 -15.62 -1.14
C LEU A 260 3.46 -17.01 -1.27
N TYR A 261 2.63 -18.03 -1.08
CA TYR A 261 3.01 -19.41 -1.28
C TYR A 261 1.90 -20.22 -1.94
N SER A 262 2.27 -21.28 -2.65
CA SER A 262 1.35 -22.29 -3.16
C SER A 262 1.91 -23.68 -2.86
N VAL A 263 1.05 -24.62 -2.48
CA VAL A 263 1.40 -26.03 -2.39
C VAL A 263 0.49 -26.80 -3.34
N VAL A 264 1.06 -27.45 -4.35
CA VAL A 264 0.32 -28.21 -5.36
C VAL A 264 1.02 -29.55 -5.55
N ASP A 265 0.29 -30.64 -5.33
CA ASP A 265 0.79 -32.02 -5.47
C ASP A 265 2.11 -32.25 -4.69
N GLY A 266 2.21 -31.68 -3.49
CA GLY A 266 3.39 -31.74 -2.60
C GLY A 266 4.55 -30.80 -2.96
N ASP A 267 4.46 -30.08 -4.08
CA ASP A 267 5.47 -29.10 -4.48
C ASP A 267 5.20 -27.76 -3.80
N LEU A 268 6.20 -27.19 -3.14
CA LEU A 268 6.11 -25.88 -2.51
C LEU A 268 6.68 -24.81 -3.43
N THR A 269 5.92 -23.75 -3.62
CA THR A 269 6.42 -22.52 -4.22
C THR A 269 6.21 -21.35 -3.29
N VAL A 270 7.24 -20.52 -3.10
CA VAL A 270 7.19 -19.29 -2.31
C VAL A 270 7.68 -18.13 -3.18
N SER A 271 6.91 -17.06 -3.28
CA SER A 271 7.21 -15.97 -4.23
C SER A 271 6.74 -14.61 -3.71
N SER A 272 7.45 -13.54 -4.08
CA SER A 272 7.00 -12.16 -3.86
C SER A 272 5.84 -11.75 -4.78
N LEU A 273 5.60 -12.48 -5.87
CA LEU A 273 4.54 -12.19 -6.85
C LEU A 273 3.77 -13.47 -7.21
N PRO A 274 2.44 -13.39 -7.41
CA PRO A 274 1.66 -14.49 -7.99
C PRO A 274 1.88 -14.57 -9.51
N PRO A 275 1.68 -15.75 -10.14
CA PRO A 275 1.62 -15.90 -11.60
C PRO A 275 0.51 -15.03 -12.18
N SER A 276 0.68 -14.45 -13.36
CA SER A 276 -0.29 -13.56 -14.04
C SER A 276 -1.48 -14.30 -14.67
N SER A 277 -1.33 -15.55 -15.11
CA SER A 277 -2.39 -16.31 -15.81
C SER A 277 -3.67 -16.47 -14.97
N GLU A 278 -4.77 -15.83 -15.36
CA GLU A 278 -6.00 -15.67 -14.56
C GLU A 278 -6.81 -16.97 -14.33
N CYS A 279 -6.49 -18.07 -15.02
CA CYS A 279 -7.22 -19.35 -14.90
C CYS A 279 -6.33 -20.56 -14.60
N SER A 280 -5.06 -20.39 -14.22
CA SER A 280 -4.26 -21.57 -13.85
C SER A 280 -4.62 -22.04 -12.45
N ARG A 281 -4.81 -23.36 -12.29
CA ARG A 281 -4.87 -24.04 -10.97
C ARG A 281 -3.74 -23.57 -10.03
N HIS A 282 -2.60 -23.21 -10.60
CA HIS A 282 -1.46 -22.64 -9.90
C HIS A 282 -1.75 -21.25 -9.31
N ARG A 283 -2.27 -20.27 -10.06
CA ARG A 283 -2.59 -18.94 -9.51
C ARG A 283 -3.65 -19.02 -8.40
N MET A 284 -4.67 -19.86 -8.58
CA MET A 284 -5.71 -20.08 -7.56
C MET A 284 -5.16 -20.73 -6.29
N ALA A 285 -4.07 -21.50 -6.39
CA ALA A 285 -3.41 -22.10 -5.23
C ALA A 285 -2.53 -21.12 -4.43
N PHE A 286 -2.21 -19.93 -4.97
CA PHE A 286 -1.41 -18.94 -4.24
C PHE A 286 -2.19 -18.29 -3.10
N ARG A 287 -1.62 -18.37 -1.90
CA ARG A 287 -2.12 -17.79 -0.66
C ARG A 287 -1.13 -16.74 -0.17
N GLU A 288 -1.65 -15.62 0.32
CA GLU A 288 -0.82 -14.57 0.95
C GLU A 288 -0.31 -15.06 2.32
N CYS A 289 0.99 -14.95 2.57
CA CYS A 289 1.54 -15.21 3.90
C CYS A 289 1.06 -14.11 4.87
N LYS A 290 0.58 -14.47 6.05
CA LYS A 290 0.12 -13.49 7.06
C LYS A 290 1.30 -12.86 7.79
N GLY A 291 1.14 -11.60 8.20
CA GLY A 291 2.06 -10.97 9.14
C GLY A 291 1.97 -11.65 10.52
N GLY A 292 3.11 -11.79 11.21
CA GLY A 292 3.18 -12.43 12.52
C GLY A 292 3.05 -13.96 12.52
N GLU A 293 3.10 -14.61 11.35
CA GLU A 293 3.15 -16.07 11.22
C GLU A 293 4.49 -16.53 10.66
N LEU A 294 5.03 -17.60 11.26
CA LEU A 294 6.13 -18.38 10.70
C LEU A 294 5.55 -19.68 10.13
N TYR A 295 5.80 -19.92 8.85
CA TYR A 295 5.40 -21.14 8.17
C TYR A 295 6.59 -22.08 8.09
N LYS A 296 6.38 -23.36 8.40
CA LYS A 296 7.33 -24.45 8.26
C LYS A 296 6.71 -25.51 7.37
N TYR A 297 7.32 -25.77 6.22
CA TYR A 297 6.94 -26.85 5.33
C TYR A 297 8.01 -27.93 5.27
N SER A 298 7.63 -29.16 5.56
CA SER A 298 8.50 -30.32 5.41
C SER A 298 8.28 -30.93 4.03
N LEU A 299 9.31 -30.95 3.18
CA LEU A 299 9.25 -31.58 1.86
C LEU A 299 9.22 -33.10 1.94
N VAL A 300 9.69 -33.66 3.07
CA VAL A 300 9.73 -35.10 3.31
C VAL A 300 8.36 -35.65 3.70
N SER A 301 7.70 -34.99 4.66
CA SER A 301 6.37 -35.39 5.14
C SER A 301 5.22 -34.68 4.41
N GLN A 302 5.54 -33.67 3.59
CA GLN A 302 4.57 -32.81 2.89
C GLN A 302 3.56 -32.11 3.81
N THR A 303 3.97 -31.83 5.05
CA THR A 303 3.14 -31.20 6.07
C THR A 303 3.47 -29.72 6.25
N MET A 304 2.44 -28.89 6.44
CA MET A 304 2.59 -27.48 6.80
C MET A 304 2.32 -27.28 8.30
N THR A 305 3.27 -26.67 9.01
CA THR A 305 3.10 -26.20 10.39
C THR A 305 3.15 -24.67 10.39
N ILE A 306 2.20 -24.04 11.06
CA ILE A 306 2.12 -22.58 11.20
C ILE A 306 2.30 -22.23 12.68
N TYR A 307 3.32 -21.43 12.97
CA TYR A 307 3.52 -20.84 14.28
C TYR A 307 2.95 -19.43 14.26
N LYS A 308 1.83 -19.23 14.96
CA LYS A 308 1.22 -17.91 15.15
C LYS A 308 1.85 -17.25 16.35
N ILE A 309 2.42 -16.08 16.14
CA ILE A 309 3.08 -15.33 17.19
C ILE A 309 2.12 -14.25 17.64
N VAL A 310 1.61 -14.41 18.86
CA VAL A 310 0.72 -13.44 19.50
C VAL A 310 1.59 -12.53 20.34
N GLY A 311 1.51 -11.23 20.11
CA GLY A 311 2.38 -10.26 20.77
C GLY A 311 2.37 -8.90 20.09
N ASN A 312 3.29 -8.03 20.48
CA ASN A 312 3.54 -6.77 19.78
C ASN A 312 5.05 -6.53 19.72
N GLY A 313 5.63 -6.67 18.53
CA GLY A 313 7.07 -6.47 18.30
C GLY A 313 7.91 -7.23 19.32
N ASP A 314 8.63 -6.47 20.16
CA ASP A 314 9.51 -6.96 21.25
C ASP A 314 8.85 -7.84 22.33
N ARG A 315 7.52 -7.90 22.40
CA ARG A 315 6.78 -8.68 23.43
C ARG A 315 5.95 -9.79 22.79
N VAL A 316 6.54 -10.97 22.67
CA VAL A 316 5.78 -12.20 22.38
C VAL A 316 5.07 -12.65 23.64
N MET A 317 3.75 -12.70 23.57
CA MET A 317 2.86 -13.08 24.67
C MET A 317 2.54 -14.57 24.62
N ALA A 318 2.35 -15.14 23.42
CA ALA A 318 2.11 -16.56 23.21
C ALA A 318 2.54 -17.01 21.83
N ILE A 319 2.83 -18.31 21.69
CA ILE A 319 3.00 -18.98 20.40
C ILE A 319 1.96 -20.10 20.35
N THR A 320 1.14 -20.11 19.30
CA THR A 320 0.26 -21.25 19.03
C THR A 320 0.76 -21.98 17.80
N GLU A 321 0.85 -23.30 17.91
CA GLU A 321 1.21 -24.19 16.80
C GLU A 321 -0.07 -24.75 16.19
N GLU A 322 -0.23 -24.58 14.89
CA GLU A 322 -1.30 -25.20 14.11
C GLU A 322 -0.68 -26.06 13.02
N ARG A 323 -0.99 -27.36 13.01
CA ARG A 323 -0.61 -28.27 11.92
C ARG A 323 -1.77 -28.41 10.95
N ARG A 324 -1.48 -28.28 9.66
CA ARG A 324 -2.42 -28.50 8.57
C ARG A 324 -1.90 -29.61 7.66
N GLU A 325 -2.71 -30.63 7.47
CA GLU A 325 -2.53 -31.57 6.38
C GLU A 325 -2.91 -30.86 5.08
N VAL A 326 -2.03 -30.93 4.08
CA VAL A 326 -2.21 -30.20 2.83
C VAL A 326 -2.97 -31.08 1.83
N GLU A 327 -4.20 -31.47 2.17
CA GLU A 327 -5.08 -32.13 1.20
C GLU A 327 -6.02 -31.11 0.57
N GLY A 328 -5.92 -30.97 -0.76
CA GLY A 328 -7.02 -30.69 -1.69
C GLY A 328 -8.04 -29.57 -1.43
N ASP A 329 -7.80 -28.65 -0.50
CA ASP A 329 -8.82 -27.65 -0.11
C ASP A 329 -8.99 -26.57 -1.20
N ASN A 330 -9.96 -26.83 -2.07
CA ASN A 330 -10.66 -25.85 -2.91
C ASN A 330 -11.59 -24.92 -2.11
N ASP A 331 -11.64 -25.06 -0.77
CA ASP A 331 -12.45 -24.19 0.06
C ASP A 331 -11.79 -22.81 0.23
N MET A 332 -12.42 -21.83 -0.43
CA MET A 332 -12.31 -20.42 -0.08
C MET A 332 -12.55 -20.28 1.43
N PRO A 333 -11.66 -19.65 2.20
CA PRO A 333 -11.86 -19.51 3.63
C PRO A 333 -13.16 -18.73 3.87
N THR A 334 -14.12 -19.37 4.54
CA THR A 334 -15.25 -18.69 5.14
C THR A 334 -14.72 -17.56 6.03
N GLU A 335 -15.25 -16.35 5.89
CA GLU A 335 -14.78 -15.13 6.58
C GLU A 335 -14.88 -15.19 8.12
N GLU A 336 -15.29 -16.32 8.69
CA GLU A 336 -15.38 -16.53 10.13
C GLU A 336 -14.44 -17.67 10.55
N GLN A 337 -13.26 -17.28 11.06
CA GLN A 337 -12.70 -17.70 12.35
C GLN A 337 -11.15 -17.59 12.36
N GLN A 338 -10.65 -16.91 13.40
CA GLN A 338 -9.24 -16.76 13.78
C GLN A 338 -8.40 -15.75 12.96
N THR A 339 -8.77 -14.46 13.06
CA THR A 339 -7.80 -13.37 12.93
C THR A 339 -6.66 -13.57 13.93
N ASN A 340 -5.41 -13.56 13.46
CA ASN A 340 -4.30 -13.30 14.36
C ASN A 340 -4.52 -11.95 15.02
N VAL A 341 -4.52 -11.99 16.34
CA VAL A 341 -4.73 -10.81 17.16
C VAL A 341 -3.36 -10.15 17.31
N LEU A 342 -3.05 -9.24 16.38
CA LEU A 342 -1.83 -8.43 16.41
C LEU A 342 -1.81 -7.55 17.67
N TYR A 343 -3.01 -7.16 18.13
CA TYR A 343 -3.24 -6.42 19.37
C TYR A 343 -4.50 -6.95 20.05
N GLU A 344 -4.43 -7.37 21.31
CA GLU A 344 -5.61 -7.91 22.01
C GLU A 344 -6.62 -6.83 22.38
N ARG A 345 -6.13 -5.61 22.65
CA ARG A 345 -6.95 -4.48 23.10
C ARG A 345 -6.34 -3.17 22.60
N ILE A 346 -7.22 -2.23 22.25
CA ILE A 346 -6.88 -0.81 22.17
C ILE A 346 -7.20 -0.19 23.52
N ASN A 347 -6.33 0.70 24.02
CA ASN A 347 -6.57 1.45 25.23
C ASN A 347 -7.94 2.17 25.13
N ALA A 348 -8.89 1.66 25.92
CA ALA A 348 -10.24 2.19 26.06
C ALA A 348 -10.37 3.08 27.31
N THR A 349 -9.27 3.38 28.00
CA THR A 349 -9.26 4.17 29.23
C THR A 349 -9.80 5.57 28.93
N THR A 350 -11.03 5.81 29.43
CA THR A 350 -11.73 7.09 29.65
C THR A 350 -11.51 8.17 28.60
N CYS A 351 -12.52 8.34 27.73
CA CYS A 351 -12.75 9.62 27.05
C CYS A 351 -12.65 10.75 28.07
N HIS A 352 -11.86 11.78 27.78
CA HIS A 352 -11.83 12.94 28.66
C HIS A 352 -13.25 13.52 28.71
N GLN A 353 -13.82 13.66 29.92
CA GLN A 353 -15.11 14.33 30.10
C GLN A 353 -14.96 15.79 29.69
N HIS A 354 -15.18 16.09 28.41
CA HIS A 354 -15.15 17.45 27.89
C HIS A 354 -16.44 18.17 28.31
N SER A 355 -16.47 18.66 29.56
CA SER A 355 -17.33 19.77 29.93
C SER A 355 -16.72 21.04 29.33
N HIS A 356 -17.45 21.67 28.41
CA HIS A 356 -17.25 23.02 27.87
C HIS A 356 -15.80 23.51 27.70
N LEU A 357 -15.18 23.30 26.54
CA LEU A 357 -13.96 24.02 26.18
C LEU A 357 -14.02 24.56 24.75
N SER A 358 -14.03 25.89 24.68
CA SER A 358 -13.73 26.72 23.51
C SER A 358 -12.36 26.38 22.90
N TYR A 359 -12.20 26.70 21.60
CA TYR A 359 -10.95 26.66 20.82
C TYR A 359 -9.83 27.52 21.46
N SER A 360 -9.21 27.00 22.50
CA SER A 360 -8.04 27.56 23.16
C SER A 360 -7.06 26.42 23.43
N SER A 361 -5.76 26.74 23.47
CA SER A 361 -4.62 25.83 23.48
C SER A 361 -4.84 24.47 24.18
N PRO A 362 -4.28 23.36 23.65
CA PRO A 362 -4.50 22.03 24.19
C PRO A 362 -4.17 21.96 25.68
N SER A 363 -4.97 21.19 26.44
CA SER A 363 -4.73 21.00 27.86
C SER A 363 -3.34 20.36 28.10
N PRO A 364 -2.68 20.62 29.25
CA PRO A 364 -1.35 20.08 29.53
C PRO A 364 -1.19 18.56 29.31
N PRO A 365 -2.20 17.70 29.60
CA PRO A 365 -2.14 16.27 29.28
C PRO A 365 -2.09 15.96 27.77
N ILE A 366 -2.82 16.72 26.94
CA ILE A 366 -2.83 16.53 25.47
C ILE A 366 -1.48 16.94 24.89
N GLN A 367 -0.90 18.04 25.38
CA GLN A 367 0.41 18.51 24.92
C GLN A 367 1.53 17.49 25.21
N ALA A 368 1.47 16.80 26.35
CA ALA A 368 2.39 15.72 26.68
C ALA A 368 2.27 14.54 25.69
N LEU A 369 1.04 14.15 25.32
CA LEU A 369 0.80 13.11 24.32
C LEU A 369 1.25 13.53 22.92
N VAL A 370 1.03 14.77 22.52
CA VAL A 370 1.53 15.32 21.24
C VAL A 370 3.06 15.31 21.21
N SER A 371 3.71 15.70 22.30
CA SER A 371 5.18 15.68 22.40
C SER A 371 5.71 14.24 22.35
N LYS A 372 5.04 13.31 23.02
CA LYS A 372 5.41 11.89 22.96
C LYS A 372 5.21 11.31 21.55
N LEU A 373 4.09 11.64 20.89
CA LEU A 373 3.84 11.29 19.49
C LEU A 373 4.94 11.82 18.58
N ASP A 374 5.33 13.09 18.72
CA ASP A 374 6.42 13.68 17.96
C ASP A 374 7.71 12.88 18.12
N ASN A 375 8.08 12.53 19.35
CA ASN A 375 9.29 11.75 19.63
C ASN A 375 9.27 10.37 18.96
N VAL A 376 8.19 9.59 19.13
CA VAL A 376 8.13 8.24 18.53
C VAL A 376 8.02 8.29 17.01
N PHE A 377 7.33 9.30 16.45
CA PHE A 377 7.24 9.49 15.01
C PHE A 377 8.57 9.97 14.41
N THR A 378 9.29 10.82 15.13
CA THR A 378 10.63 11.27 14.75
C THR A 378 11.60 10.11 14.67
N GLU A 379 11.60 9.22 15.67
CA GLU A 379 12.46 8.03 15.65
C GLU A 379 12.08 7.10 14.50
N ALA A 380 10.78 6.81 14.33
CA ALA A 380 10.28 5.98 13.23
C ALA A 380 10.73 6.48 11.85
N VAL A 381 10.75 7.81 11.63
CA VAL A 381 11.24 8.40 10.38
C VAL A 381 12.77 8.38 10.31
N ARG A 382 13.47 8.73 11.41
CA ARG A 382 14.94 8.76 11.48
C ARG A 382 15.56 7.43 11.11
N THR A 383 15.15 6.34 11.77
CA THR A 383 15.70 4.99 11.50
C THR A 383 15.51 4.58 10.04
N ARG A 384 14.41 5.01 9.42
CA ARG A 384 14.10 4.77 8.01
C ARG A 384 14.84 5.68 7.04
N ILE A 385 15.46 6.76 7.48
CA ILE A 385 16.32 7.61 6.63
C ILE A 385 17.77 7.14 6.74
N GLU A 386 18.24 6.88 7.96
CA GLU A 386 19.64 6.53 8.25
C GLU A 386 20.07 5.22 7.59
N THR A 387 19.13 4.30 7.37
CA THR A 387 19.35 3.01 6.70
C THR A 387 19.41 3.09 5.17
N ILE A 388 19.37 4.29 4.59
CA ILE A 388 19.54 4.49 3.15
C ILE A 388 21.04 4.68 2.87
N HIS A 389 21.76 3.58 2.65
CA HIS A 389 23.22 3.59 2.40
C HIS A 389 23.54 3.75 0.91
N PRO A 390 24.69 4.37 0.58
CA PRO A 390 24.73 5.55 -0.26
C PRO A 390 24.19 5.29 -1.66
N LEU A 391 23.23 6.12 -2.05
CA LEU A 391 22.57 6.04 -3.34
C LEU A 391 23.44 6.51 -4.52
N ASP A 392 24.66 7.04 -4.31
CA ASP A 392 25.54 7.52 -5.38
C ASP A 392 27.01 7.67 -4.91
N GLU A 393 27.80 6.59 -4.86
CA GLU A 393 29.29 6.68 -4.79
C GLU A 393 29.94 6.93 -6.17
N TYR A 394 29.17 6.90 -7.27
CA TYR A 394 29.70 7.04 -8.63
C TYR A 394 29.51 8.40 -9.29
N SER A 395 28.85 9.36 -8.62
CA SER A 395 28.80 10.75 -9.08
C SER A 395 29.31 11.65 -7.96
N GLY A 396 30.37 12.42 -8.22
CA GLY A 396 31.07 13.26 -7.23
C GLY A 396 30.27 14.42 -6.61
N ASN A 397 28.93 14.30 -6.53
CA ASN A 397 27.98 15.19 -5.89
C ASN A 397 26.92 14.36 -5.16
N SER A 398 27.30 13.70 -4.06
CA SER A 398 26.41 12.81 -3.29
C SER A 398 25.30 13.61 -2.59
N ARG A 399 24.15 13.77 -3.26
CA ARG A 399 22.92 14.30 -2.65
C ARG A 399 22.03 13.12 -2.28
N VAL A 400 21.63 13.03 -1.02
CA VAL A 400 20.62 12.06 -0.58
C VAL A 400 19.32 12.36 -1.34
N LYS A 401 18.78 11.35 -2.02
CA LYS A 401 17.57 11.51 -2.82
C LYS A 401 16.53 10.46 -2.45
N LEU A 402 15.39 10.91 -1.94
CA LEU A 402 14.28 10.08 -1.51
C LEU A 402 12.95 10.61 -2.06
N GLY A 403 11.94 9.76 -2.12
CA GLY A 403 10.60 10.14 -2.57
C GLY A 403 9.53 10.03 -1.48
N VAL A 404 8.45 10.79 -1.61
CA VAL A 404 7.24 10.65 -0.79
C VAL A 404 6.04 10.53 -1.72
N LEU A 405 5.21 9.50 -1.53
CA LEU A 405 3.91 9.39 -2.19
C LEU A 405 2.98 10.44 -1.59
N PHE A 406 2.56 11.43 -2.40
CA PHE A 406 2.08 12.70 -1.89
C PHE A 406 0.74 13.15 -2.49
N SER A 407 -0.29 13.22 -1.64
CA SER A 407 -1.62 13.78 -1.96
C SER A 407 -1.86 15.17 -1.35
N GLY A 408 -0.91 15.67 -0.55
CA GLY A 408 -1.09 16.89 0.24
C GLY A 408 -1.95 16.74 1.49
N GLY A 409 -2.52 15.56 1.74
CA GLY A 409 -3.21 15.23 2.98
C GLY A 409 -2.28 15.26 4.20
N ILE A 410 -2.87 15.34 5.40
CA ILE A 410 -2.13 15.46 6.66
C ILE A 410 -1.07 14.36 6.85
N ASP A 411 -1.38 13.13 6.48
CA ASP A 411 -0.52 11.97 6.72
C ASP A 411 0.82 12.08 5.96
N CYS A 412 0.76 12.22 4.64
CA CYS A 412 1.95 12.38 3.80
C CYS A 412 2.65 13.73 4.03
N THR A 413 1.92 14.76 4.47
CA THR A 413 2.52 16.07 4.78
C THR A 413 3.33 16.03 6.06
N LEU A 414 2.85 15.33 7.10
CA LEU A 414 3.63 15.09 8.33
C LEU A 414 4.88 14.25 8.05
N VAL A 415 4.77 13.22 7.22
CA VAL A 415 5.92 12.41 6.78
C VAL A 415 6.94 13.27 6.02
N ALA A 416 6.50 14.03 5.00
CA ALA A 416 7.40 14.90 4.24
C ALA A 416 8.06 15.98 5.11
N HIS A 417 7.30 16.59 6.04
CA HIS A 417 7.83 17.53 7.02
C HIS A 417 8.92 16.89 7.89
N LYS A 418 8.65 15.70 8.44
CA LYS A 418 9.59 15.06 9.35
C LYS A 418 10.85 14.63 8.62
N ILE A 419 10.72 14.08 7.41
CA ILE A 419 11.88 13.73 6.58
C ILE A 419 12.72 14.97 6.30
N ALA A 420 12.11 16.07 5.83
CA ALA A 420 12.84 17.31 5.55
C ALA A 420 13.52 17.88 6.80
N SER A 421 12.89 17.80 7.97
CA SER A 421 13.48 18.29 9.23
C SER A 421 14.67 17.47 9.74
N LEU A 422 14.76 16.19 9.36
CA LEU A 422 15.85 15.29 9.74
C LEU A 422 16.93 15.18 8.66
N SER A 423 16.69 15.74 7.49
CA SER A 423 17.57 15.62 6.34
C SER A 423 18.78 16.56 6.47
N PRO A 424 20.00 16.12 6.10
CA PRO A 424 21.15 17.00 6.03
C PRO A 424 21.00 18.02 4.89
N PRO A 425 21.74 19.15 4.95
CA PRO A 425 21.86 20.10 3.84
C PRO A 425 22.24 19.42 2.52
N GLY A 426 21.65 19.86 1.41
CA GLY A 426 21.83 19.30 0.08
C GLY A 426 20.88 18.15 -0.28
N THR A 427 20.02 17.71 0.66
CA THR A 427 19.05 16.63 0.42
C THR A 427 17.97 17.05 -0.58
N VAL A 428 17.59 16.12 -1.46
CA VAL A 428 16.51 16.30 -2.45
C VAL A 428 15.37 15.33 -2.15
N ILE A 429 14.17 15.88 -1.97
CA ILE A 429 12.95 15.13 -1.66
C ILE A 429 11.98 15.29 -2.83
N ASP A 430 11.67 14.20 -3.55
CA ASP A 430 10.67 14.21 -4.61
C ASP A 430 9.28 13.87 -4.05
N LEU A 431 8.34 14.80 -4.07
CA LEU A 431 6.93 14.57 -3.76
C LEU A 431 6.21 14.10 -5.03
N LEU A 432 5.81 12.82 -5.06
CA LEU A 432 5.19 12.19 -6.21
C LEU A 432 3.67 12.23 -6.07
N SER A 433 3.01 13.04 -6.89
CA SER A 433 1.57 13.24 -6.84
C SER A 433 0.94 12.84 -8.18
N VAL A 434 0.06 11.85 -8.13
CA VAL A 434 -0.58 11.27 -9.33
C VAL A 434 -1.94 11.91 -9.60
N GLY A 435 -2.29 12.11 -10.86
CA GLY A 435 -3.59 12.61 -11.27
C GLY A 435 -4.06 11.87 -12.52
N PHE A 436 -5.34 11.48 -12.56
CA PHE A 436 -5.91 10.77 -13.71
C PHE A 436 -6.77 11.73 -14.53
N GLU A 437 -6.65 11.65 -15.84
CA GLU A 437 -7.58 12.32 -16.73
C GLU A 437 -8.98 11.72 -16.55
N ASN A 438 -9.97 12.53 -16.19
CA ASN A 438 -11.36 12.08 -16.08
C ASN A 438 -12.27 12.74 -17.13
N PRO A 439 -12.61 12.01 -18.20
CA PRO A 439 -13.40 12.56 -19.30
C PRO A 439 -14.84 12.88 -18.90
N ARG A 440 -15.46 12.01 -18.08
CA ARG A 440 -16.85 12.13 -17.64
C ARG A 440 -17.10 13.35 -16.77
N ALA A 441 -16.15 13.66 -15.90
CA ALA A 441 -16.23 14.82 -15.03
C ALA A 441 -15.69 16.10 -15.69
N SER A 442 -15.13 16.02 -16.91
CA SER A 442 -14.46 17.15 -17.56
C SER A 442 -13.36 17.80 -16.71
N LEU A 443 -12.80 17.04 -15.75
CA LEU A 443 -11.78 17.49 -14.81
C LEU A 443 -10.41 17.04 -15.31
N SER A 444 -9.51 18.00 -15.50
CA SER A 444 -8.10 17.71 -15.76
C SER A 444 -7.41 17.20 -14.48
N PRO A 445 -6.30 16.43 -14.61
CA PRO A 445 -5.47 16.03 -13.47
C PRO A 445 -5.09 17.22 -12.57
N ALA A 446 -4.75 18.35 -13.19
CA ALA A 446 -4.41 19.62 -12.56
C ALA A 446 -5.51 20.16 -11.60
N GLN A 447 -6.77 19.85 -11.89
CA GLN A 447 -7.94 20.34 -11.15
C GLN A 447 -8.43 19.32 -10.11
N SER A 448 -7.77 18.17 -9.98
CA SER A 448 -8.15 17.19 -8.96
C SER A 448 -7.95 17.79 -7.56
N PRO A 449 -8.86 17.52 -6.61
CA PRO A 449 -8.72 18.03 -5.23
C PRO A 449 -7.38 17.66 -4.59
N ASP A 450 -6.90 16.45 -4.85
CA ASP A 450 -5.61 15.95 -4.35
C ASP A 450 -4.44 16.74 -4.95
N ARG A 451 -4.45 17.04 -6.26
CA ARG A 451 -3.39 17.87 -6.89
C ARG A 451 -3.36 19.28 -6.31
N VAL A 452 -4.52 19.93 -6.16
CA VAL A 452 -4.62 21.30 -5.62
C VAL A 452 -4.09 21.34 -4.19
N LEU A 453 -4.48 20.36 -3.37
CA LEU A 453 -4.00 20.25 -1.99
C LEU A 453 -2.49 19.94 -1.94
N ALA A 454 -2.00 19.05 -2.81
CA ALA A 454 -0.59 18.73 -2.91
C ALA A 454 0.27 19.95 -3.28
N LEU A 455 -0.13 20.75 -4.26
CA LEU A 455 0.58 21.98 -4.63
C LEU A 455 0.65 22.97 -3.46
N LYS A 456 -0.48 23.19 -2.78
CA LYS A 456 -0.53 24.07 -1.60
C LYS A 456 0.38 23.56 -0.48
N SER A 457 0.37 22.25 -0.20
CA SER A 457 1.20 21.67 0.84
C SER A 457 2.69 21.68 0.50
N TRP A 458 3.02 21.42 -0.75
CA TRP A 458 4.39 21.53 -1.26
C TRP A 458 4.95 22.94 -1.11
N GLN A 459 4.20 23.98 -1.51
CA GLN A 459 4.66 25.37 -1.37
C GLN A 459 5.01 25.73 0.07
N SER A 460 4.17 25.32 1.03
CA SER A 460 4.40 25.52 2.46
C SER A 460 5.68 24.80 2.95
N LEU A 461 5.87 23.54 2.54
CA LEU A 461 7.05 22.75 2.91
C LEU A 461 8.33 23.34 2.27
N GLN A 462 8.30 23.66 0.98
CA GLN A 462 9.43 24.22 0.26
C GLN A 462 9.87 25.56 0.86
N ALA A 463 8.93 26.46 1.17
CA ALA A 463 9.23 27.74 1.81
C ALA A 463 9.87 27.56 3.20
N ARG A 464 9.45 26.54 3.94
CA ARG A 464 9.96 26.24 5.29
C ARG A 464 11.37 25.69 5.29
N PHE A 465 11.70 24.79 4.36
CA PHE A 465 12.95 24.03 4.41
C PHE A 465 14.03 24.51 3.42
N ALA A 466 13.69 25.42 2.50
CA ALA A 466 14.69 26.07 1.64
C ALA A 466 15.83 26.75 2.42
N PRO A 467 15.61 27.43 3.58
CA PRO A 467 16.70 28.00 4.37
C PRO A 467 17.69 26.97 4.94
N ALA A 468 17.28 25.70 5.07
CA ALA A 468 18.11 24.60 5.56
C ALA A 468 18.82 23.83 4.42
N ASP A 469 18.78 24.36 3.19
CA ASP A 469 19.31 23.71 1.98
C ASP A 469 18.70 22.33 1.71
N VAL A 470 17.41 22.15 2.01
CA VAL A 470 16.65 20.95 1.64
C VAL A 470 15.74 21.31 0.47
N THR A 471 15.94 20.65 -0.67
CA THR A 471 15.15 20.86 -1.89
C THR A 471 13.98 19.89 -1.93
N ILE A 472 12.76 20.41 -2.01
CA ILE A 472 11.55 19.62 -2.13
C ILE A 472 10.97 19.84 -3.52
N ASN A 473 11.02 18.81 -4.37
CA ASN A 473 10.47 18.86 -5.71
C ASN A 473 9.02 18.38 -5.70
N MET A 474 8.14 19.10 -6.39
CA MET A 474 6.80 18.59 -6.68
C MET A 474 6.78 17.97 -8.07
N VAL A 475 6.47 16.68 -8.15
CA VAL A 475 6.39 15.92 -9.40
C VAL A 475 4.93 15.58 -9.70
N GLU A 476 4.42 16.14 -10.78
CA GLU A 476 3.09 15.92 -11.32
C GLU A 476 3.07 14.71 -12.26
N VAL A 477 2.64 13.55 -11.75
CA VAL A 477 2.41 12.34 -12.54
C VAL A 477 0.99 12.36 -13.08
N ASP A 478 0.81 12.92 -14.27
CA ASP A 478 -0.49 12.95 -14.93
C ASP A 478 -0.64 11.73 -15.85
N VAL A 479 -1.73 10.98 -15.67
CA VAL A 479 -2.00 9.72 -16.36
C VAL A 479 -3.18 9.90 -17.31
N THR A 480 -2.95 9.62 -18.59
CA THR A 480 -3.99 9.63 -19.61
C THR A 480 -4.89 8.41 -19.52
N TYR A 481 -6.09 8.44 -20.13
CA TYR A 481 -6.95 7.25 -20.20
C TYR A 481 -6.29 6.10 -20.99
N GLU A 482 -5.53 6.43 -22.04
CA GLU A 482 -4.78 5.47 -22.85
C GLU A 482 -3.71 4.74 -22.01
N GLU A 483 -2.88 5.49 -21.29
CA GLU A 483 -1.91 4.90 -20.36
C GLU A 483 -2.62 4.08 -19.28
N TRP A 484 -3.71 4.59 -18.71
CA TRP A 484 -4.46 3.85 -17.70
C TRP A 484 -4.94 2.49 -18.22
N LEU A 485 -5.53 2.47 -19.42
CA LEU A 485 -6.07 1.25 -20.03
C LEU A 485 -4.95 0.25 -20.36
N LEU A 486 -3.84 0.74 -20.93
CA LEU A 486 -2.68 -0.07 -21.28
C LEU A 486 -2.08 -0.81 -20.08
N HIS A 487 -2.06 -0.16 -18.91
CA HIS A 487 -1.48 -0.73 -17.69
C HIS A 487 -2.49 -1.45 -16.80
N LYS A 488 -3.80 -1.38 -17.09
CA LYS A 488 -4.88 -1.90 -16.22
C LYS A 488 -4.68 -3.38 -15.89
N ARG A 489 -4.51 -4.24 -16.91
CA ARG A 489 -4.33 -5.69 -16.73
C ARG A 489 -3.11 -6.03 -15.89
N ARG A 490 -1.99 -5.36 -16.15
CA ARG A 490 -0.76 -5.54 -15.39
C ARG A 490 -0.99 -5.25 -13.90
N VAL A 491 -1.66 -4.14 -13.58
CA VAL A 491 -1.96 -3.79 -12.19
C VAL A 491 -2.89 -4.83 -11.55
N MET A 492 -3.92 -5.29 -12.26
CA MET A 492 -4.80 -6.37 -11.80
C MET A 492 -4.01 -7.66 -11.49
N ALA A 493 -3.07 -8.02 -12.36
CA ALA A 493 -2.21 -9.17 -12.15
C ALA A 493 -1.32 -9.03 -10.90
N LEU A 494 -0.73 -7.84 -10.69
CA LEU A 494 0.16 -7.54 -9.57
C LEU A 494 -0.58 -7.43 -8.22
N MET A 495 -1.82 -6.94 -8.19
CA MET A 495 -2.55 -6.73 -6.93
C MET A 495 -3.10 -8.00 -6.30
N TYR A 496 -3.28 -9.07 -7.08
CA TYR A 496 -3.79 -10.36 -6.62
C TYR A 496 -3.08 -10.85 -5.33
N PRO A 497 -3.80 -11.41 -4.33
CA PRO A 497 -5.20 -11.90 -4.38
C PRO A 497 -6.29 -10.83 -4.24
N CYS A 498 -5.93 -9.56 -4.03
CA CYS A 498 -6.90 -8.47 -4.10
C CYS A 498 -7.46 -8.36 -5.53
N HIS A 499 -8.78 -8.24 -5.65
CA HIS A 499 -9.48 -8.31 -6.94
C HIS A 499 -10.74 -7.44 -6.97
N THR A 500 -10.85 -6.43 -6.10
CA THR A 500 -12.01 -5.51 -6.12
C THR A 500 -11.70 -4.22 -6.88
N GLU A 501 -12.73 -3.54 -7.38
CA GLU A 501 -12.59 -2.22 -8.01
C GLU A 501 -11.97 -1.15 -7.10
N MET A 502 -12.22 -1.24 -5.78
CA MET A 502 -11.55 -0.39 -4.80
C MET A 502 -10.06 -0.70 -4.72
N ASP A 503 -9.68 -1.98 -4.75
CA ASP A 503 -8.27 -2.38 -4.76
C ASP A 503 -7.57 -1.89 -6.02
N LEU A 504 -8.18 -2.06 -7.20
CA LEU A 504 -7.64 -1.57 -8.46
C LEU A 504 -7.43 -0.05 -8.44
N SER A 505 -8.42 0.69 -7.95
CA SER A 505 -8.35 2.16 -7.88
C SER A 505 -7.17 2.66 -7.04
N ILE A 506 -6.86 1.97 -5.93
CA ILE A 506 -5.74 2.30 -5.06
C ILE A 506 -4.41 1.80 -5.66
N ALA A 507 -4.38 0.55 -6.10
CA ALA A 507 -3.22 -0.09 -6.71
C ALA A 507 -2.68 0.69 -7.90
N ILE A 508 -3.56 1.10 -8.82
CA ILE A 508 -3.15 1.81 -10.04
C ILE A 508 -2.61 3.20 -9.75
N ALA A 509 -3.13 3.87 -8.71
CA ALA A 509 -2.60 5.13 -8.23
C ALA A 509 -1.16 4.98 -7.71
N PHE A 510 -0.92 3.98 -6.86
CA PHE A 510 0.42 3.71 -6.35
C PHE A 510 1.39 3.25 -7.45
N TYR A 511 0.91 2.43 -8.38
CA TYR A 511 1.66 1.99 -9.54
C TYR A 511 2.17 3.18 -10.38
N PHE A 512 1.29 4.10 -10.78
CA PHE A 512 1.70 5.26 -11.57
C PHE A 512 2.52 6.26 -10.75
N ALA A 513 2.15 6.54 -9.50
CA ALA A 513 2.90 7.45 -8.65
C ALA A 513 4.36 6.99 -8.46
N SER A 514 4.57 5.69 -8.21
CA SER A 514 5.90 5.12 -7.98
C SER A 514 6.76 4.97 -9.25
N ARG A 515 6.14 4.92 -10.44
CA ARG A 515 6.84 5.01 -11.75
C ARG A 515 7.76 6.25 -11.82
N GLY A 516 7.39 7.34 -11.15
CA GLY A 516 8.23 8.54 -11.00
C GLY A 516 8.41 9.38 -12.28
N SER A 517 7.75 9.02 -13.39
CA SER A 517 7.75 9.79 -14.64
C SER A 517 6.61 10.81 -14.66
N GLY A 518 6.93 12.09 -14.79
CA GLY A 518 5.95 13.16 -14.83
C GLY A 518 6.58 14.52 -15.15
N ASN A 519 5.97 15.58 -14.64
CA ASN A 519 6.46 16.95 -14.79
C ASN A 519 6.83 17.54 -13.43
N LYS A 520 8.05 18.06 -13.28
CA LYS A 520 8.43 18.81 -12.08
C LYS A 520 7.91 20.24 -12.18
N VAL A 521 7.32 20.73 -11.09
CA VAL A 521 6.89 22.12 -10.97
C VAL A 521 8.11 23.00 -10.69
N VAL A 522 8.28 24.06 -11.49
CA VAL A 522 9.38 25.02 -11.36
C VAL A 522 8.81 26.42 -11.15
N GLY A 523 9.37 27.13 -10.16
CA GLY A 523 8.94 28.46 -9.74
C GLY A 523 7.94 28.43 -8.57
N LEU A 524 7.97 29.46 -7.71
CA LEU A 524 7.05 29.62 -6.56
C LEU A 524 5.84 30.52 -6.86
N GLY A 525 5.78 31.12 -8.06
CA GLY A 525 4.73 32.05 -8.51
C GLY A 525 4.03 31.57 -9.78
N GLU A 526 4.61 31.87 -10.95
CA GLU A 526 4.15 31.28 -12.22
C GLU A 526 4.75 29.88 -12.39
N PHE A 527 3.93 28.86 -12.16
CA PHE A 527 4.36 27.48 -12.29
C PHE A 527 4.66 27.13 -13.75
N THR A 528 5.93 26.89 -14.04
CA THR A 528 6.35 26.19 -15.25
C THR A 528 6.50 24.70 -14.96
N ARG A 529 6.37 23.87 -15.99
CA ARG A 529 6.51 22.41 -15.90
C ARG A 529 7.69 21.99 -16.75
N GLU A 530 8.58 21.21 -16.18
CA GLU A 530 9.64 20.53 -16.93
C GLU A 530 9.49 19.02 -16.84
N ALA A 531 9.72 18.32 -17.96
CA ALA A 531 9.69 16.87 -17.96
C ALA A 531 10.74 16.34 -16.98
N TYR A 532 10.34 15.42 -16.10
CA TYR A 532 11.18 14.95 -15.01
C TYR A 532 10.91 13.48 -14.70
N HIS A 533 12.00 12.75 -14.43
CA HIS A 533 11.94 11.36 -14.00
C HIS A 533 12.64 11.20 -12.65
N SER A 534 11.87 10.81 -11.63
CA SER A 534 12.38 10.59 -10.29
C SER A 534 13.17 9.28 -10.19
N ARG A 535 14.46 9.41 -9.90
CA ARG A 535 15.39 8.29 -9.70
C ARG A 535 15.42 7.76 -8.26
N CYS A 536 14.58 8.27 -7.34
CA CYS A 536 14.56 7.83 -5.95
C CYS A 536 14.28 6.33 -5.88
N LYS A 537 15.16 5.52 -5.29
CA LYS A 537 14.92 4.08 -5.08
C LYS A 537 14.04 3.82 -3.85
N VAL A 538 14.03 4.74 -2.88
CA VAL A 538 13.27 4.65 -1.65
C VAL A 538 12.13 5.68 -1.65
N LEU A 539 10.93 5.21 -1.38
CA LEU A 539 9.71 6.00 -1.24
C LEU A 539 9.16 5.88 0.18
N PHE A 540 8.56 6.96 0.68
CA PHE A 540 7.85 6.98 1.95
C PHE A 540 6.35 7.17 1.73
N SER A 541 5.54 6.59 2.61
CA SER A 541 4.08 6.74 2.58
C SER A 541 3.49 7.07 3.95
N GLY A 542 2.36 7.77 3.93
CA GLY A 542 1.52 8.02 5.10
C GLY A 542 0.55 6.88 5.46
N LEU A 543 0.65 5.72 4.78
CA LEU A 543 -0.18 4.54 5.05
C LEU A 543 -0.02 4.05 6.50
N GLY A 544 -1.11 3.58 7.10
CA GLY A 544 -1.21 3.22 8.51
C GLY A 544 -1.84 4.29 9.39
N ALA A 545 -1.78 5.57 9.00
CA ALA A 545 -2.35 6.66 9.79
C ALA A 545 -3.89 6.61 9.86
N ASP A 546 -4.57 6.12 8.82
CA ASP A 546 -6.03 6.01 8.81
C ASP A 546 -6.53 4.92 9.78
N GLU A 547 -5.83 3.79 9.86
CA GLU A 547 -6.07 2.65 10.77
C GLU A 547 -5.76 3.00 12.23
N LEU A 548 -4.70 3.78 12.46
CA LEU A 548 -4.28 4.14 13.82
C LEU A 548 -5.10 5.28 14.44
N TYR A 549 -5.53 6.26 13.63
CA TYR A 549 -6.10 7.52 14.11
C TYR A 549 -7.52 7.79 13.59
N GLY A 550 -8.29 6.75 13.25
CA GLY A 550 -9.71 6.94 12.95
C GLY A 550 -9.98 7.75 11.68
N GLY A 551 -9.28 7.45 10.59
CA GLY A 551 -9.30 8.27 9.38
C GLY A 551 -10.36 7.94 8.32
N TYR A 552 -10.90 6.71 8.34
CA TYR A 552 -11.90 6.26 7.36
C TYR A 552 -13.30 6.84 7.59
N THR A 553 -14.06 7.01 6.50
CA THR A 553 -15.47 7.46 6.56
C THR A 553 -16.35 6.49 7.36
N ARG A 554 -16.04 5.19 7.38
CA ARG A 554 -16.77 4.21 8.20
C ARG A 554 -16.61 4.46 9.70
N HIS A 555 -15.46 4.95 10.16
CA HIS A 555 -15.28 5.38 11.55
C HIS A 555 -16.22 6.53 11.90
N GLN A 556 -16.38 7.48 10.97
CA GLN A 556 -17.32 8.58 11.14
C GLN A 556 -18.78 8.11 11.15
N LYS A 557 -19.13 7.08 10.37
CA LYS A 557 -20.49 6.54 10.33
C LYS A 557 -20.96 5.97 11.67
N ILE A 558 -20.05 5.47 12.51
CA ILE A 558 -20.37 4.95 13.85
C ILE A 558 -21.11 6.01 14.69
N PHE A 559 -20.72 7.28 14.56
CA PHE A 559 -21.29 8.40 15.32
C PHE A 559 -22.48 9.05 14.60
N THR A 560 -22.81 8.65 13.38
CA THR A 560 -23.87 9.31 12.58
C THR A 560 -25.27 9.04 13.15
N SER A 561 -25.49 7.90 13.81
CA SER A 561 -26.76 7.60 14.50
C SER A 561 -27.08 8.62 15.59
N LEU A 562 -26.06 9.15 16.28
CA LEU A 562 -26.22 10.18 17.32
C LEU A 562 -26.67 11.54 16.78
N THR A 563 -26.52 11.79 15.47
CA THR A 563 -26.81 13.10 14.85
C THR A 563 -28.23 13.23 14.30
N ARG A 564 -29.01 12.14 14.26
CA ARG A 564 -30.36 12.11 13.65
C ARG A 564 -31.48 12.52 14.61
N ASP A 565 -31.24 12.45 15.91
CA ASP A 565 -32.23 12.72 16.97
C ASP A 565 -32.31 14.21 17.34
N LYS A 566 -32.27 15.11 16.35
CA LYS A 566 -32.26 16.57 16.56
C LYS A 566 -33.55 17.14 17.13
N SER A 567 -34.65 16.38 17.09
CA SER A 567 -35.99 16.83 17.50
C SER A 567 -36.35 16.55 18.97
N ASP A 568 -35.57 15.75 19.70
CA ASP A 568 -35.94 15.27 21.06
C ASP A 568 -34.81 15.46 22.10
N VAL A 569 -34.09 16.59 22.07
CA VAL A 569 -33.05 16.88 23.08
C VAL A 569 -33.69 17.50 24.33
N ASN A 570 -34.26 16.66 25.19
CA ASN A 570 -34.71 17.04 26.53
C ASN A 570 -33.49 17.14 27.48
N PRO A 571 -33.34 18.18 28.34
CA PRO A 571 -32.24 18.29 29.31
C PRO A 571 -32.01 17.08 30.22
N SER A 572 -33.02 16.23 30.42
CA SER A 572 -32.91 14.96 31.14
C SER A 572 -32.14 13.85 30.38
N ARG A 573 -31.85 14.01 29.08
CA ARG A 573 -31.10 13.05 28.24
C ARG A 573 -29.58 13.27 28.19
N VAL A 574 -29.03 14.26 28.90
CA VAL A 574 -27.58 14.55 28.84
C VAL A 574 -26.72 13.38 29.34
N ALA A 575 -27.17 12.67 30.38
CA ALA A 575 -26.51 11.45 30.86
C ALA A 575 -26.59 10.31 29.83
N ASP A 576 -27.71 10.18 29.13
CA ASP A 576 -27.92 9.18 28.08
C ASP A 576 -27.00 9.46 26.88
N ILE A 577 -26.84 10.72 26.48
CA ILE A 577 -25.94 11.13 25.39
C ILE A 577 -24.48 10.77 25.71
N ALA A 578 -24.04 10.96 26.96
CA ALA A 578 -22.68 10.61 27.36
C ALA A 578 -22.44 9.08 27.30
N ALA A 579 -23.43 8.28 27.72
CA ALA A 579 -23.39 6.82 27.61
C ALA A 579 -23.40 6.35 26.15
N ASP A 580 -24.21 6.97 25.28
CA ASP A 580 -24.29 6.67 23.86
C ASP A 580 -22.98 7.00 23.13
N ILE A 581 -22.34 8.12 23.46
CA ILE A 581 -21.01 8.49 22.95
C ILE A 581 -19.97 7.46 23.39
N ALA A 582 -19.97 7.05 24.66
CA ALA A 582 -19.06 6.03 25.16
C ALA A 582 -19.24 4.67 24.44
N ALA A 583 -20.50 4.27 24.18
CA ALA A 583 -20.80 3.07 23.39
C ALA A 583 -20.25 3.17 21.96
N CYS A 584 -20.38 4.33 21.30
CA CYS A 584 -19.81 4.59 19.98
C CYS A 584 -18.29 4.47 19.97
N TYR A 585 -17.60 4.96 21.01
CA TYR A 585 -16.16 4.76 21.14
C TYR A 585 -15.78 3.29 21.34
N GLY A 586 -16.60 2.51 22.07
CA GLY A 586 -16.44 1.06 22.17
C GLY A 586 -16.53 0.35 20.81
N LEU A 587 -17.44 0.79 19.94
CA LEU A 587 -17.52 0.30 18.56
C LEU A 587 -16.33 0.75 17.70
N LEU A 588 -15.90 2.01 17.84
CA LEU A 588 -14.72 2.53 17.15
C LEU A 588 -13.47 1.72 17.48
N ALA A 589 -13.27 1.37 18.77
CA ALA A 589 -12.13 0.56 19.18
C ALA A 589 -12.10 -0.81 18.48
N LYS A 590 -13.25 -1.48 18.35
CA LYS A 590 -13.37 -2.76 17.63
C LYS A 590 -13.03 -2.61 16.15
N GLU A 591 -13.52 -1.55 15.50
CA GLU A 591 -13.28 -1.28 14.08
C GLU A 591 -11.80 -0.97 13.79
N LEU A 592 -11.17 -0.10 14.60
CA LEU A 592 -9.74 0.22 14.47
C LEU A 592 -8.87 -1.03 14.68
N LEU A 593 -9.24 -1.87 15.64
CA LEU A 593 -8.51 -3.11 15.89
C LEU A 593 -8.65 -4.10 14.73
N HIS A 594 -9.87 -4.22 14.19
CA HIS A 594 -10.12 -5.05 13.01
C HIS A 594 -9.29 -4.58 11.80
N ASP A 595 -9.17 -3.27 11.61
CA ASP A 595 -8.34 -2.69 10.55
C ASP A 595 -6.85 -3.02 10.69
N LEU A 596 -6.30 -2.89 11.90
CA LEU A 596 -4.90 -3.24 12.16
C LEU A 596 -4.63 -4.73 11.90
N ASN A 597 -5.54 -5.61 12.32
CA ASN A 597 -5.38 -7.06 12.17
C ASN A 597 -5.48 -7.55 10.70
N ARG A 598 -6.02 -6.75 9.77
CA ARG A 598 -6.16 -7.11 8.35
C ARG A 598 -5.26 -6.29 7.41
N LEU A 599 -4.41 -5.44 7.97
CA LEU A 599 -3.62 -4.48 7.20
C LEU A 599 -2.69 -5.15 6.17
N TYR A 600 -2.06 -6.28 6.55
CA TYR A 600 -1.14 -7.03 5.69
C TYR A 600 -1.79 -7.52 4.39
N VAL A 601 -3.05 -7.97 4.45
CA VAL A 601 -3.76 -8.57 3.31
C VAL A 601 -4.54 -7.54 2.51
N ARG A 602 -5.12 -6.53 3.16
CA ARG A 602 -5.96 -5.53 2.47
C ARG A 602 -5.15 -4.44 1.77
N ASN A 603 -4.04 -4.02 2.36
CA ASN A 603 -3.28 -2.87 1.86
C ASN A 603 -1.84 -3.26 1.49
N LEU A 604 -1.06 -3.76 2.45
CA LEU A 604 0.39 -3.80 2.32
C LEU A 604 0.91 -4.75 1.23
N GLY A 605 0.36 -5.97 1.12
CA GLY A 605 0.76 -6.92 0.09
C GLY A 605 0.56 -6.36 -1.33
N ARG A 606 -0.64 -5.85 -1.62
CA ARG A 606 -0.99 -5.20 -2.89
C ARG A 606 -0.05 -4.03 -3.20
N ASP A 607 0.10 -3.13 -2.23
CA ASP A 607 0.83 -1.87 -2.41
C ASP A 607 2.32 -2.14 -2.64
N ASP A 608 2.93 -3.08 -1.90
CA ASP A 608 4.33 -3.50 -2.09
C ASP A 608 4.55 -4.12 -3.48
N ARG A 609 3.63 -4.97 -3.97
CA ARG A 609 3.76 -5.59 -5.31
C ARG A 609 3.75 -4.56 -6.43
N VAL A 610 2.80 -3.63 -6.41
CA VAL A 610 2.68 -2.64 -7.49
C VAL A 610 3.81 -1.61 -7.47
N ILE A 611 4.27 -1.18 -6.30
CA ILE A 611 5.36 -0.20 -6.17
C ILE A 611 6.70 -0.83 -6.52
N SER A 612 6.97 -2.03 -5.99
CA SER A 612 8.24 -2.70 -6.24
C SER A 612 8.41 -3.09 -7.71
N SER A 613 7.34 -3.22 -8.49
CA SER A 613 7.43 -3.48 -9.94
C SER A 613 8.18 -2.40 -10.74
N TRP A 614 8.50 -1.26 -10.10
CA TRP A 614 9.34 -0.19 -10.65
C TRP A 614 10.75 -0.11 -10.02
N GLY A 615 11.19 -1.16 -9.31
CA GLY A 615 12.47 -1.17 -8.60
C GLY A 615 12.52 -0.13 -7.47
N LYS A 616 11.41 0.02 -6.75
CA LYS A 616 11.24 1.00 -5.66
C LYS A 616 10.90 0.30 -4.35
N GLU A 617 11.56 0.68 -3.28
CA GLU A 617 11.22 0.26 -1.93
C GLU A 617 10.28 1.28 -1.27
N LEU A 618 9.15 0.79 -0.71
CA LEU A 618 8.27 1.61 0.14
C LEU A 618 8.61 1.43 1.62
N ARG A 619 8.63 2.53 2.39
CA ARG A 619 8.82 2.58 3.85
C ARG A 619 7.62 3.21 4.56
N TYR A 620 7.29 2.71 5.75
CA TYR A 620 6.03 3.03 6.46
C TYR A 620 6.27 3.58 7.88
N PRO A 621 6.57 4.88 8.06
CA PRO A 621 6.82 5.44 9.39
C PRO A 621 5.63 5.29 10.36
N PHE A 622 4.39 5.37 9.86
CA PHE A 622 3.21 5.16 10.70
C PHE A 622 3.05 3.71 11.18
N LEU A 623 3.68 2.75 10.52
CA LEU A 623 3.63 1.33 10.86
C LEU A 623 4.88 0.86 11.61
N ASP A 624 5.60 1.81 12.20
CA ASP A 624 6.64 1.51 13.16
C ASP A 624 6.07 0.89 14.43
N GLU A 625 6.72 -0.16 14.93
CA GLU A 625 6.23 -0.93 16.07
C GLU A 625 6.14 -0.08 17.34
N ALA A 626 7.09 0.82 17.59
CA ALA A 626 7.07 1.69 18.76
C ALA A 626 5.95 2.73 18.66
N LEU A 627 5.72 3.26 17.45
CA LEU A 627 4.62 4.19 17.19
C LEU A 627 3.25 3.52 17.32
N ILE A 628 3.06 2.34 16.70
CA ILE A 628 1.80 1.61 16.83
C ILE A 628 1.54 1.28 18.31
N ARG A 629 2.56 0.77 19.03
CA ARG A 629 2.45 0.49 20.46
C ARG A 629 1.98 1.70 21.24
N PHE A 630 2.65 2.85 21.08
CA PHE A 630 2.24 4.09 21.71
C PHE A 630 0.78 4.45 21.37
N THR A 631 0.40 4.39 20.10
CA THR A 631 -0.96 4.72 19.67
C THR A 631 -2.01 3.75 20.22
N VAL A 632 -1.72 2.46 20.29
CA VAL A 632 -2.66 1.43 20.76
C VAL A 632 -2.77 1.45 22.28
N GLU A 633 -1.66 1.57 23.01
CA GLU A 633 -1.60 1.42 24.47
C GLU A 633 -1.81 2.73 25.22
N GLU A 634 -1.47 3.89 24.66
CA GLU A 634 -1.44 5.14 25.42
C GLU A 634 -2.39 6.22 24.91
N VAL A 635 -2.75 6.21 23.62
CA VAL A 635 -3.59 7.27 23.03
C VAL A 635 -5.08 6.98 23.23
N PRO A 636 -5.83 7.84 23.94
CA PRO A 636 -7.29 7.75 24.08
C PRO A 636 -8.04 7.83 22.75
N LEU A 637 -9.21 7.20 22.66
CA LEU A 637 -9.99 7.11 21.44
C LEU A 637 -10.54 8.46 20.95
N ASP A 638 -10.85 9.37 21.87
CA ASP A 638 -11.31 10.75 21.59
C ASP A 638 -10.21 11.66 21.03
N LEU A 639 -8.94 11.28 21.25
CA LEU A 639 -7.79 11.90 20.58
C LEU A 639 -7.46 11.25 19.23
N LYS A 640 -7.98 10.06 18.94
CA LYS A 640 -7.92 9.48 17.58
C LYS A 640 -9.02 10.09 16.72
N TYR A 641 -10.25 10.02 17.20
CA TYR A 641 -11.44 10.57 16.56
C TYR A 641 -12.17 11.47 17.56
N ASN A 642 -12.20 12.77 17.30
CA ASN A 642 -12.81 13.71 18.22
C ASN A 642 -14.28 13.92 17.87
N TYR A 643 -15.19 13.51 18.76
CA TYR A 643 -16.62 13.78 18.67
C TYR A 643 -17.05 14.69 19.82
N GLN A 644 -17.59 15.87 19.48
CA GLN A 644 -18.05 16.88 20.44
C GLN A 644 -19.54 17.16 20.23
N CYS A 645 -20.28 17.28 21.34
CA CYS A 645 -21.64 17.80 21.39
C CYS A 645 -21.61 19.14 22.13
N HIS A 646 -22.12 20.19 21.50
CA HIS A 646 -22.25 21.50 22.12
C HIS A 646 -23.74 21.83 22.26
N CYS A 647 -24.25 21.85 23.48
CA CYS A 647 -25.61 22.29 23.74
C CYS A 647 -25.60 23.81 24.00
N SER A 648 -26.23 24.57 23.12
CA SER A 648 -26.41 26.01 23.27
C SER A 648 -27.83 26.29 23.80
N GLY A 649 -27.92 27.05 24.90
CA GLY A 649 -29.20 27.51 25.49
C GLY A 649 -29.63 26.86 26.81
N CYS A 650 -28.92 25.85 27.32
CA CYS A 650 -29.27 25.11 28.54
C CYS A 650 -28.65 25.72 29.82
N VAL A 651 -28.91 27.01 30.07
CA VAL A 651 -28.37 27.72 31.26
C VAL A 651 -29.42 27.85 32.39
N SER A 652 -30.69 27.54 32.14
CA SER A 652 -31.74 27.54 33.17
C SER A 652 -32.67 26.33 33.03
N GLN A 653 -33.22 25.86 34.16
CA GLN A 653 -34.19 24.76 34.22
C GLN A 653 -35.50 25.02 33.44
N ASP A 654 -35.69 26.25 32.93
CA ASP A 654 -36.86 26.69 32.18
C ASP A 654 -36.57 26.97 30.68
N ALA A 655 -35.40 26.58 30.17
CA ALA A 655 -35.06 26.78 28.75
C ALA A 655 -35.84 25.80 27.84
N THR A 656 -36.83 26.31 27.11
CA THR A 656 -37.69 25.56 26.18
C THR A 656 -37.06 25.29 24.80
N GLU A 657 -35.91 25.90 24.49
CA GLU A 657 -35.19 25.68 23.23
C GLU A 657 -33.71 25.37 23.51
N CYS A 658 -33.36 24.09 23.40
CA CYS A 658 -31.97 23.63 23.43
C CYS A 658 -31.56 23.21 22.02
N SER A 659 -30.51 23.81 21.48
CA SER A 659 -29.93 23.39 20.19
C SER A 659 -28.61 22.67 20.44
N ALA A 660 -28.48 21.46 19.92
CA ALA A 660 -27.27 20.66 20.02
C ALA A 660 -26.51 20.67 18.69
N ASP A 661 -25.30 21.23 18.70
CA ASP A 661 -24.37 21.20 17.58
C ASP A 661 -23.36 20.06 17.77
N PHE A 662 -23.29 19.18 16.77
CA PHE A 662 -22.39 18.04 16.78
C PHE A 662 -21.21 18.29 15.84
N LYS A 663 -19.98 18.24 16.37
CA LYS A 663 -18.76 18.38 15.60
C LYS A 663 -17.97 17.08 15.65
N SER A 664 -17.55 16.59 14.48
CA SER A 664 -16.69 15.42 14.37
C SER A 664 -15.42 15.71 13.59
N ILE A 665 -14.28 15.31 14.13
CA ILE A 665 -12.96 15.57 13.54
C ILE A 665 -12.13 14.30 13.59
N ARG A 666 -11.77 13.81 12.40
CA ARG A 666 -10.92 12.63 12.22
C ARG A 666 -9.44 12.97 12.43
N LYS A 667 -8.67 12.02 12.96
CA LYS A 667 -7.21 12.13 13.17
C LYS A 667 -6.81 13.29 14.07
N TRP A 668 -7.53 13.46 15.18
CA TRP A 668 -7.40 14.65 16.02
C TRP A 668 -5.97 14.87 16.53
N LEU A 669 -5.33 13.84 17.11
CA LEU A 669 -3.96 13.95 17.62
C LEU A 669 -2.94 14.31 16.51
N LEU A 670 -3.14 13.83 15.29
CA LEU A 670 -2.28 14.20 14.15
C LEU A 670 -2.48 15.67 13.74
N ARG A 671 -3.69 16.21 13.90
CA ARG A 671 -3.97 17.64 13.67
C ARG A 671 -3.31 18.51 14.73
N GLU A 672 -3.36 18.10 16.00
CA GLU A 672 -2.63 18.76 17.08
C GLU A 672 -1.10 18.72 16.84
N LEU A 673 -0.57 17.61 16.33
CA LEU A 673 0.83 17.53 15.90
C LEU A 673 1.14 18.47 14.73
N ALA A 674 0.24 18.60 13.75
CA ALA A 674 0.43 19.57 12.67
C ALA A 674 0.42 21.02 13.19
N LEU A 675 -0.39 21.33 14.20
CA LEU A 675 -0.39 22.63 14.87
C LEU A 675 0.92 22.89 15.62
N SER A 676 1.50 21.89 16.30
CA SER A 676 2.80 22.07 16.99
C SER A 676 3.94 22.34 16.01
N TYR A 677 3.81 21.95 14.74
CA TYR A 677 4.74 22.30 13.67
C TYR A 677 4.43 23.64 12.97
N ASN A 678 3.46 24.42 13.45
CA ASN A 678 2.97 25.64 12.81
C ASN A 678 2.42 25.39 11.40
N MET A 679 1.67 24.29 11.20
CA MET A 679 1.01 23.94 9.93
C MET A 679 -0.52 24.04 10.05
N GLU A 680 -1.02 25.22 10.41
CA GLU A 680 -2.46 25.46 10.65
C GLU A 680 -3.36 25.02 9.49
N TYR A 681 -3.02 25.39 8.25
CA TYR A 681 -3.87 25.01 7.11
C TYR A 681 -3.95 23.48 6.94
N VAL A 682 -2.90 22.71 7.26
CA VAL A 682 -2.91 21.24 7.21
C VAL A 682 -3.80 20.68 8.31
N ALA A 683 -3.68 21.24 9.53
CA ALA A 683 -4.44 20.82 10.69
C ALA A 683 -5.95 21.06 10.52
N HIS A 684 -6.34 22.07 9.75
CA HIS A 684 -7.75 22.42 9.51
C HIS A 684 -8.34 21.83 8.21
N GLU A 685 -7.51 21.30 7.30
CA GLU A 685 -8.01 20.72 6.04
C GLU A 685 -8.87 19.46 6.32
N ALA A 686 -10.04 19.38 5.68
CA ALA A 686 -10.92 18.24 5.82
C ALA A 686 -10.23 16.97 5.30
N LYS A 687 -10.27 15.87 6.08
CA LYS A 687 -9.72 14.59 5.61
C LYS A 687 -10.52 14.10 4.40
N ARG A 688 -9.84 13.98 3.27
CA ARG A 688 -10.38 13.31 2.08
C ARG A 688 -9.75 11.91 2.04
N ALA A 689 -10.53 10.90 1.65
CA ALA A 689 -9.93 9.63 1.25
C ALA A 689 -9.01 9.92 0.06
N ILE A 690 -7.93 9.14 -0.10
CA ILE A 690 -7.11 9.22 -1.31
C ILE A 690 -8.07 9.09 -2.50
N GLN A 691 -8.17 10.13 -3.33
CA GLN A 691 -9.09 10.16 -4.48
C GLN A 691 -8.38 9.85 -5.79
N PHE A 692 -7.08 9.54 -5.74
CA PHE A 692 -6.39 8.91 -6.87
C PHE A 692 -7.21 7.69 -7.28
N GLY A 693 -7.84 7.77 -8.45
CA GLY A 693 -8.65 6.67 -8.96
C GLY A 693 -10.05 6.45 -8.34
N ALA A 694 -10.56 7.30 -7.43
CA ALA A 694 -11.97 7.20 -7.01
C ALA A 694 -12.97 7.39 -8.18
N LYS A 695 -12.46 7.83 -9.33
CA LYS A 695 -13.13 7.78 -10.63
C LYS A 695 -12.36 6.99 -11.71
N SER A 696 -11.25 6.31 -11.40
CA SER A 696 -10.55 5.41 -12.34
C SER A 696 -11.37 4.14 -12.61
N ALA A 697 -11.92 3.53 -11.57
CA ALA A 697 -12.93 2.45 -11.67
C ALA A 697 -14.24 2.90 -12.36
N LYS A 698 -14.36 4.19 -12.69
CA LYS A 698 -15.48 4.76 -13.44
C LYS A 698 -15.01 5.45 -14.72
N LEU A 699 -13.87 5.06 -15.29
CA LEU A 699 -13.41 5.60 -16.57
C LEU A 699 -14.16 4.97 -17.76
N GLU A 700 -14.57 3.71 -17.67
CA GLU A 700 -15.23 2.99 -18.77
C GLU A 700 -16.72 3.32 -18.91
N ILE A 701 -17.21 3.45 -20.15
CA ILE A 701 -18.62 3.66 -20.53
C ILE A 701 -19.50 2.53 -19.95
N GLY A 702 -20.59 2.85 -19.23
CA GLY A 702 -21.47 1.86 -18.59
C GLY A 702 -21.22 1.54 -17.10
N GLN A 703 -20.00 1.74 -16.57
CA GLN A 703 -19.65 1.43 -15.17
C GLN A 703 -20.12 2.45 -14.10
N GLY A 704 -21.13 3.27 -14.40
CA GLY A 704 -21.65 4.27 -13.44
C GLY A 704 -22.21 3.65 -12.15
N LYS A 705 -22.67 2.40 -12.24
CA LYS A 705 -23.34 1.62 -11.18
C LYS A 705 -22.40 0.68 -10.42
N THR A 706 -21.17 0.47 -10.88
CA THR A 706 -20.20 -0.44 -10.25
C THR A 706 -19.85 0.05 -8.85
N LYS A 707 -19.95 -0.84 -7.86
CA LYS A 707 -19.61 -0.60 -6.46
C LYS A 707 -18.15 -1.00 -6.24
N GLY A 708 -17.48 -0.36 -5.29
CA GLY A 708 -16.08 -0.67 -4.99
C GLY A 708 -15.83 -2.09 -4.46
N SER A 709 -16.88 -2.81 -4.05
CA SER A 709 -16.83 -4.22 -3.63
C SER A 709 -16.93 -5.20 -4.79
N ASP A 710 -17.26 -4.73 -6.00
CA ASP A 710 -17.44 -5.60 -7.16
C ASP A 710 -16.06 -6.11 -7.60
N SER A 711 -16.02 -7.37 -8.05
CA SER A 711 -14.81 -7.96 -8.65
C SER A 711 -14.45 -7.17 -9.91
N CYS A 712 -13.19 -6.78 -10.04
CA CYS A 712 -12.66 -6.09 -11.21
C CYS A 712 -12.26 -7.04 -12.34
#